data_AF-A0AAW0GXR8-F1
#
_entry.id   AF-A0AAW0GXR8-F1
#
_cell.length_a   1.000
_cell.length_b   1.000
_cell.length_c   1.000
_cell.angle_alpha   90.00
_cell.angle_beta   90.00
_cell.angle_gamma   90.00
#
_symmetry.space_group_name_H-M   'P 1'
#
loop_
_entity.id
_entity.type
_entity.pdbx_description
1 polymer ?
#
loop_
_entity_poly.entity_id
_entity_poly.type
_entity_poly.pdbx_seq_one_letter_code
_entity_poly.pdbx_strand_id
1 'polypeptide(L)'
;MSGESSKRSSLIDITYQNLHTYLANRLEGTTLPEVSDYLKHRVDQLQNLSHPFGTPSDASKKKVESGSVALRDGTIIRVENDNKEYVFAISKEFRIDEVEALILLRSFLYNEGLPPSDEPQLLIEELLRHFTPFYYSERLYAVRVLIPFLSSSDTQVKKLAVEYVPKIAPDPKTWALKLLSEYLRRTQESLPENMDNEPKKASLWVKENAKVQLVLLEVLFWSMWENVPASGPVVYRFLEVAYATNMGSVQQNGNLLLDDEGVQLQQDSAALWILILVEVLELERAAAGISLNGEGEDSDVYWSSPDHLTQIHELIIKHDSSQYACIFLSWAFILSKLDQVTNGGKDAPPAYTKFISSILPQIDRSYSKDREPVHVLMTKTCLDPDAGLFQLLLTLLTNTPLFVASLAWKTGSAITDPNAVAFRSVLKGLIVALLELVPVELIPQFDAFVEVWVALFGGSESRSVGGICDQYWQTDWAASLSRRAILEVARSRFPVQPRPLLRLLRAMSGAGSLENASDTMAAQPLTEDRAKCSANVFAYFHQLSTYTTVVPSSACTGGHALYEKLPERYVASGVSTGLTYANLRSLKLPGGSTLPIKSLGRPLNGDTGDFVAILWKHEHSGWKVLLEILTDYVNRRRLYSGGSSHHDVSFGKRGDPKVTALKLEDIHVEMDPAGDEDVIIDALDLIRGVAHDNPEIAEEILTVLESGDHVVAHSTTESTPPDLVQLTTMILKRPCLAHHLNIEHLLELPSSRRLSVFFRLC
;
A
#
# COMPACT_ATOMS: atom_id res chain seq x y z
N MET A 1 50.83 -39.98 -11.31
CA MET A 1 49.87 -39.17 -12.08
C MET A 1 49.33 -38.14 -11.13
N SER A 2 49.70 -36.88 -11.35
CA SER A 2 49.50 -35.76 -10.44
C SER A 2 48.03 -35.36 -10.38
N GLY A 3 47.43 -35.47 -9.19
CA GLY A 3 46.16 -34.82 -8.89
C GLY A 3 46.38 -33.32 -8.87
N GLU A 4 46.06 -32.65 -9.98
CA GLU A 4 45.78 -31.21 -9.94
C GLU A 4 44.53 -31.02 -9.06
N SER A 5 44.62 -30.23 -8.00
CA SER A 5 43.44 -29.84 -7.24
C SER A 5 42.54 -29.05 -8.20
N SER A 6 41.52 -29.70 -8.76
CA SER A 6 40.52 -29.06 -9.62
C SER A 6 39.76 -28.04 -8.78
N LYS A 7 40.23 -26.79 -8.82
CA LYS A 7 39.51 -25.66 -8.24
C LYS A 7 38.23 -25.52 -9.05
N ARG A 8 37.09 -25.80 -8.43
CA ARG A 8 35.77 -25.71 -9.09
C ARG A 8 35.45 -24.24 -9.35
N SER A 9 34.78 -23.98 -10.47
CA SER A 9 34.45 -22.63 -10.90
C SER A 9 33.15 -22.14 -10.25
N SER A 10 33.20 -20.99 -9.58
CA SER A 10 32.00 -20.37 -9.00
C SER A 10 31.05 -19.82 -10.06
N LEU A 11 31.52 -19.64 -11.30
CA LEU A 11 30.70 -19.24 -12.44
C LEU A 11 29.78 -20.38 -12.92
N ILE A 12 30.11 -21.63 -12.60
CA ILE A 12 29.33 -22.81 -12.97
C ILE A 12 28.49 -23.29 -11.79
N ASP A 13 29.11 -23.42 -10.62
CA ASP A 13 28.48 -24.02 -9.44
C ASP A 13 27.35 -23.14 -8.86
N ILE A 14 27.40 -21.82 -9.07
CA ILE A 14 26.45 -20.85 -8.52
C ILE A 14 25.73 -20.11 -9.65
N THR A 15 24.42 -20.30 -9.75
CA THR A 15 23.55 -19.58 -10.70
C THR A 15 23.26 -18.15 -10.23
N TYR A 16 22.76 -17.28 -11.11
CA TYR A 16 22.26 -15.97 -10.69
C TYR A 16 21.04 -16.09 -9.78
N GLN A 17 20.21 -17.12 -9.99
CA GLN A 17 19.10 -17.43 -9.09
C GLN A 17 19.58 -17.76 -7.66
N ASN A 18 20.63 -18.58 -7.53
CA ASN A 18 21.25 -18.86 -6.23
C ASN A 18 21.78 -17.57 -5.60
N LEU A 19 22.49 -16.74 -6.37
CA LEU A 19 23.06 -15.49 -5.89
C LEU A 19 21.98 -14.51 -5.38
N HIS A 20 20.88 -14.36 -6.12
CA HIS A 20 19.73 -13.58 -5.68
C HIS A 20 19.16 -14.13 -4.36
N THR A 21 19.00 -15.45 -4.27
CA THR A 21 18.46 -16.11 -3.06
C THR A 21 19.36 -15.86 -1.85
N TYR A 22 20.69 -15.94 -1.99
CA TYR A 22 21.62 -15.64 -0.91
C TYR A 22 21.51 -14.19 -0.42
N LEU A 23 21.31 -13.25 -1.35
CA LEU A 23 21.15 -11.82 -1.04
C LEU A 23 19.78 -11.51 -0.43
N ALA A 24 18.72 -12.20 -0.84
CA ALA A 24 17.34 -11.98 -0.36
C ALA A 24 17.04 -12.67 0.97
N ASN A 25 17.51 -13.91 1.19
CA ASN A 25 17.14 -14.76 2.33
C ASN A 25 18.18 -14.78 3.47
N ARG A 26 18.75 -13.62 3.82
CA ARG A 26 19.64 -13.46 5.01
C ARG A 26 20.79 -14.48 5.09
N LEU A 27 21.40 -14.84 3.96
CA LEU A 27 22.64 -15.64 3.92
C LEU A 27 22.59 -16.95 4.72
N GLU A 28 21.44 -17.65 4.76
CA GLU A 28 21.34 -18.94 5.45
C GLU A 28 22.28 -19.99 4.82
N GLY A 29 23.38 -20.29 5.52
CA GLY A 29 24.36 -21.30 5.11
C GLY A 29 25.46 -20.83 4.15
N THR A 30 25.56 -19.52 3.85
CA THR A 30 26.66 -18.95 3.05
C THR A 30 27.22 -17.71 3.75
N THR A 31 28.53 -17.54 3.76
CA THR A 31 29.18 -16.41 4.45
C THR A 31 29.29 -15.18 3.54
N LEU A 32 29.33 -13.99 4.13
CA LEU A 32 29.50 -12.73 3.40
C LEU A 32 30.73 -12.72 2.47
N PRO A 33 31.91 -13.23 2.87
CA PRO A 33 33.08 -13.31 1.99
C PRO A 33 32.86 -14.22 0.78
N GLU A 34 32.16 -15.35 0.95
CA GLU A 34 31.85 -16.27 -0.16
C GLU A 34 30.96 -15.58 -1.20
N VAL A 35 29.92 -14.87 -0.76
CA VAL A 35 29.06 -14.10 -1.67
C VAL A 35 29.82 -12.98 -2.36
N SER A 36 30.71 -12.29 -1.65
CA SER A 36 31.60 -11.29 -2.26
C SER A 36 32.48 -11.91 -3.35
N ASP A 37 33.08 -13.06 -3.10
CA ASP A 37 33.89 -13.78 -4.10
C ASP A 37 33.05 -14.17 -5.33
N TYR A 38 31.78 -14.55 -5.15
CA TYR A 38 30.88 -14.84 -6.28
C TYR A 38 30.55 -13.59 -7.11
N LEU A 39 30.35 -12.45 -6.45
CA LEU A 39 30.01 -11.16 -7.09
C LEU A 39 31.18 -10.56 -7.86
N LYS A 40 32.40 -10.67 -7.33
CA LYS A 40 33.61 -10.11 -7.93
C LYS A 40 33.80 -10.48 -9.40
N HIS A 41 33.44 -11.71 -9.77
CA HIS A 41 33.59 -12.23 -11.14
C HIS A 41 32.37 -11.96 -12.05
N ARG A 42 31.35 -11.26 -11.54
CA ARG A 42 30.10 -10.95 -12.25
C ARG A 42 29.82 -9.46 -12.43
N VAL A 43 30.69 -8.58 -11.94
CA VAL A 43 30.50 -7.11 -12.01
C VAL A 43 30.26 -6.64 -13.44
N ASP A 44 31.03 -7.10 -14.42
CA ASP A 44 30.89 -6.66 -15.82
C ASP A 44 29.53 -7.07 -16.41
N GLN A 45 29.02 -8.25 -16.06
CA GLN A 45 27.69 -8.70 -16.49
C GLN A 45 26.57 -7.89 -15.82
N LEU A 46 26.72 -7.56 -14.53
CA LEU A 46 25.78 -6.73 -13.79
C LEU A 46 25.81 -5.26 -14.25
N GLN A 47 26.92 -4.79 -14.83
CA GLN A 47 27.00 -3.48 -15.50
C GLN A 47 26.27 -3.48 -16.86
N ASN A 48 26.35 -4.58 -17.63
CA ASN A 48 25.81 -4.68 -18.98
C ASN A 48 24.45 -5.40 -19.00
N LEU A 49 23.42 -4.77 -18.45
CA LEU A 49 22.09 -5.40 -18.33
C LEU A 49 21.36 -5.58 -19.68
N SER A 50 21.74 -4.87 -20.74
CA SER A 50 21.20 -5.08 -22.09
C SER A 50 21.58 -6.46 -22.63
N HIS A 51 22.84 -6.87 -22.40
CA HIS A 51 23.42 -8.11 -22.88
C HIS A 51 24.36 -8.73 -21.83
N PRO A 52 23.83 -9.25 -20.70
CA PRO A 52 24.65 -9.73 -19.58
C PRO A 52 25.54 -10.93 -19.98
N PHE A 53 25.16 -11.65 -21.03
CA PHE A 53 25.91 -12.79 -21.58
C PHE A 53 26.61 -12.48 -22.91
N GLY A 54 26.79 -11.19 -23.23
CA GLY A 54 27.49 -10.74 -24.44
C GLY A 54 26.81 -11.14 -25.76
N THR A 55 27.59 -11.08 -26.83
CA THR A 55 27.16 -11.46 -28.19
C THR A 55 28.23 -12.37 -28.82
N PRO A 56 27.87 -13.24 -29.77
CA PRO A 56 28.82 -14.15 -30.41
C PRO A 56 30.03 -13.41 -30.99
N SER A 57 31.23 -13.96 -30.83
CA SER A 57 32.46 -13.35 -31.34
C SER A 57 33.49 -14.36 -31.85
N ASP A 58 34.22 -14.00 -32.91
CA ASP A 58 35.29 -14.85 -33.45
C ASP A 58 36.36 -15.20 -32.41
N ALA A 59 36.59 -14.29 -31.44
CA ALA A 59 37.53 -14.51 -30.35
C ALA A 59 37.03 -15.59 -29.39
N SER A 60 35.77 -15.53 -28.97
CA SER A 60 35.16 -16.52 -28.06
C SER A 60 34.96 -17.86 -28.74
N LYS A 61 34.54 -17.87 -30.00
CA LYS A 61 34.47 -19.08 -30.83
C LYS A 61 35.82 -19.80 -30.91
N LYS A 62 36.91 -19.09 -31.23
CA LYS A 62 38.26 -19.67 -31.28
C LYS A 62 38.71 -20.24 -29.93
N LYS A 63 38.35 -19.59 -28.82
CA LYS A 63 38.64 -20.11 -27.47
C LYS A 63 37.94 -21.47 -27.25
N VAL A 64 36.66 -21.57 -27.58
CA VAL A 64 35.90 -22.83 -27.45
C VAL A 64 36.46 -23.91 -28.39
N GLU A 65 36.79 -23.56 -29.63
CA GLU A 65 37.39 -24.49 -30.61
C GLU A 65 38.74 -25.06 -30.15
N SER A 66 39.56 -24.24 -29.46
CA SER A 66 40.86 -24.64 -28.93
C SER A 66 40.81 -25.79 -27.91
N GLY A 67 39.63 -26.05 -27.33
CA GLY A 67 39.41 -27.14 -26.37
C GLY A 67 39.81 -26.82 -24.92
N SER A 68 40.31 -25.62 -24.64
CA SER A 68 40.63 -25.15 -23.30
C SER A 68 40.26 -23.68 -23.14
N VAL A 69 39.37 -23.37 -22.20
CA VAL A 69 38.85 -22.01 -21.97
C VAL A 69 39.18 -21.56 -20.56
N ALA A 70 39.92 -20.45 -20.43
CA ALA A 70 40.14 -19.78 -19.15
C ALA A 70 38.94 -18.86 -18.84
N LEU A 71 38.30 -19.06 -17.70
CA LEU A 71 37.16 -18.28 -17.23
C LEU A 71 37.61 -17.04 -16.44
N ARG A 72 36.65 -16.13 -16.16
CA ARG A 72 36.88 -14.88 -15.41
C ARG A 72 37.27 -15.10 -13.94
N ASP A 73 36.99 -16.26 -13.38
CA ASP A 73 37.43 -16.65 -12.03
C ASP A 73 38.83 -17.29 -12.00
N GLY A 74 39.49 -17.35 -13.17
CA GLY A 74 40.82 -17.95 -13.35
C GLY A 74 40.79 -19.47 -13.53
N THR A 75 39.62 -20.11 -13.47
CA THR A 75 39.49 -21.55 -13.69
C THR A 75 39.65 -21.89 -15.17
N ILE A 76 40.39 -22.94 -15.49
CA ILE A 76 40.56 -23.44 -16.86
C ILE A 76 39.67 -24.66 -17.05
N ILE A 77 38.82 -24.62 -18.08
CA ILE A 77 37.87 -25.68 -18.39
C ILE A 77 38.23 -26.34 -19.71
N ARG A 78 38.27 -27.66 -19.70
CA ARG A 78 38.42 -28.47 -20.90
C ARG A 78 37.07 -28.60 -21.63
N VAL A 79 37.08 -28.32 -22.92
CA VAL A 79 35.91 -28.45 -23.80
C VAL A 79 36.12 -29.68 -24.69
N GLU A 80 35.33 -30.72 -24.40
CA GLU A 80 35.30 -31.94 -25.23
C GLU A 80 34.63 -31.64 -26.57
N ASN A 81 35.00 -32.38 -27.62
CA ASN A 81 34.48 -32.12 -28.96
C ASN A 81 32.96 -32.23 -29.02
N ASP A 82 32.38 -33.23 -28.33
CA ASP A 82 30.94 -33.46 -28.28
C ASP A 82 30.19 -32.29 -27.62
N ASN A 83 30.84 -31.57 -26.70
CA ASN A 83 30.24 -30.41 -26.04
C ASN A 83 30.27 -29.14 -26.91
N LYS A 84 31.16 -29.06 -27.92
CA LYS A 84 31.29 -27.87 -28.79
C LYS A 84 30.03 -27.63 -29.60
N GLU A 85 29.41 -28.70 -30.09
CA GLU A 85 28.18 -28.61 -30.88
C GLU A 85 27.01 -28.03 -30.05
N TYR A 86 26.85 -28.45 -28.81
CA TYR A 86 25.85 -27.88 -27.89
C TYR A 86 26.11 -26.40 -27.59
N VAL A 87 27.37 -26.03 -27.33
CA VAL A 87 27.74 -24.64 -27.06
C VAL A 87 27.42 -23.73 -28.24
N PHE A 88 27.76 -24.16 -29.46
CA PHE A 88 27.46 -23.36 -30.65
C PHE A 88 25.97 -23.34 -30.98
N ALA A 89 25.23 -24.41 -30.71
CA ALA A 89 23.77 -24.43 -30.85
C ALA A 89 23.11 -23.41 -29.90
N ILE A 90 23.51 -23.40 -28.62
CA ILE A 90 23.02 -22.46 -27.61
C ILE A 90 23.39 -21.02 -27.98
N SER A 91 24.67 -20.75 -28.30
CA SER A 91 25.14 -19.42 -28.70
C SER A 91 24.36 -18.89 -29.92
N LYS A 92 24.09 -19.76 -30.90
CA LYS A 92 23.30 -19.40 -32.08
C LYS A 92 21.83 -19.12 -31.76
N GLU A 93 21.19 -19.98 -30.96
CA GLU A 93 19.76 -19.88 -30.62
C GLU A 93 19.46 -18.60 -29.84
N PHE A 94 20.25 -18.31 -28.80
CA PHE A 94 20.01 -17.17 -27.91
C PHE A 94 20.83 -15.92 -28.25
N ARG A 95 21.68 -16.00 -29.28
CA ARG A 95 22.59 -14.92 -29.73
C ARG A 95 23.47 -14.38 -28.60
N ILE A 96 24.09 -15.28 -27.84
CA ILE A 96 25.00 -14.97 -26.72
C ILE A 96 26.44 -15.39 -27.03
N ASP A 97 27.39 -14.82 -26.31
CA ASP A 97 28.82 -15.16 -26.46
C ASP A 97 29.09 -16.66 -26.25
N GLU A 98 29.98 -17.26 -27.05
CA GLU A 98 30.26 -18.69 -27.02
C GLU A 98 30.88 -19.16 -25.69
N VAL A 99 31.65 -18.32 -25.00
CA VAL A 99 32.20 -18.65 -23.67
C VAL A 99 31.10 -18.59 -22.61
N GLU A 100 30.19 -17.63 -22.68
CA GLU A 100 29.03 -17.57 -21.77
C GLU A 100 28.06 -18.73 -22.01
N ALA A 101 27.83 -19.10 -23.27
CA ALA A 101 27.05 -20.30 -23.62
C ALA A 101 27.65 -21.57 -23.01
N LEU A 102 28.99 -21.70 -23.00
CA LEU A 102 29.68 -22.79 -22.31
C LEU A 102 29.47 -22.75 -20.79
N ILE A 103 29.60 -21.57 -20.16
CA ILE A 103 29.39 -21.42 -18.72
C ILE A 103 27.96 -21.83 -18.34
N LEU A 104 26.96 -21.30 -19.04
CA LEU A 104 25.55 -21.59 -18.79
C LEU A 104 25.21 -23.05 -19.06
N LEU A 105 25.74 -23.66 -20.13
CA LEU A 105 25.56 -25.08 -20.41
C LEU A 105 26.11 -25.93 -19.26
N ARG A 106 27.32 -25.64 -18.79
CA ARG A 106 27.92 -26.38 -17.66
C ARG A 106 27.12 -26.17 -16.37
N SER A 107 26.62 -24.96 -16.13
CA SER A 107 25.79 -24.66 -14.97
C SER A 107 24.46 -25.40 -15.04
N PHE A 108 23.80 -25.44 -16.21
CA PHE A 108 22.59 -26.22 -16.45
C PHE A 108 22.81 -27.71 -16.17
N LEU A 109 23.84 -28.31 -16.77
CA LEU A 109 24.15 -29.73 -16.58
C LEU A 109 24.50 -30.07 -15.13
N TYR A 110 25.08 -29.12 -14.39
CA TYR A 110 25.41 -29.30 -12.97
C TYR A 110 24.19 -29.24 -12.06
N ASN A 111 23.26 -28.30 -12.31
CA ASN A 111 22.13 -28.03 -11.42
C ASN A 111 20.86 -28.82 -11.79
N GLU A 112 20.59 -29.03 -13.09
CA GLU A 112 19.38 -29.69 -13.60
C GLU A 112 19.65 -31.12 -14.10
N GLY A 113 20.89 -31.41 -14.48
CA GLY A 113 21.29 -32.70 -15.08
C GLY A 113 21.04 -32.77 -16.60
N LEU A 114 21.41 -33.92 -17.20
CA LEU A 114 21.13 -34.18 -18.61
C LEU A 114 19.64 -34.54 -18.78
N PRO A 115 18.94 -33.99 -19.79
CA PRO A 115 17.58 -34.42 -20.09
C PRO A 115 17.57 -35.92 -20.47
N PRO A 116 16.55 -36.69 -20.05
CA PRO A 116 16.39 -38.06 -20.48
C PRO A 116 16.12 -38.07 -21.99
N SER A 117 16.95 -38.77 -22.78
CA SER A 117 16.77 -38.83 -24.23
C SER A 117 16.62 -40.27 -24.71
N ASP A 118 15.53 -40.55 -25.43
CA ASP A 118 15.24 -41.84 -26.06
C ASP A 118 15.74 -41.90 -27.53
N GLU A 119 16.07 -40.75 -28.14
CA GLU A 119 16.47 -40.64 -29.56
C GLU A 119 17.73 -39.79 -29.76
N PRO A 120 18.90 -40.40 -30.03
CA PRO A 120 20.18 -39.69 -30.17
C PRO A 120 20.24 -38.65 -31.31
N GLN A 121 19.31 -38.70 -32.26
CA GLN A 121 19.29 -37.88 -33.47
C GLN A 121 18.68 -36.47 -33.24
N LEU A 122 17.96 -36.28 -32.12
CA LEU A 122 17.30 -35.01 -31.76
C LEU A 122 17.89 -34.37 -30.50
N LEU A 123 19.05 -34.85 -30.04
CA LEU A 123 19.62 -34.49 -28.74
C LEU A 123 19.85 -32.98 -28.57
N ILE A 124 20.23 -32.27 -29.65
CA ILE A 124 20.43 -30.81 -29.62
C ILE A 124 19.09 -30.08 -29.45
N GLU A 125 18.04 -30.48 -30.17
CA GLU A 125 16.72 -29.85 -30.06
C GLU A 125 16.09 -30.11 -28.68
N GLU A 126 16.27 -31.32 -28.15
CA GLU A 126 15.82 -31.68 -26.82
C GLU A 126 16.59 -30.94 -25.72
N LEU A 127 17.91 -30.80 -25.86
CA LEU A 127 18.73 -29.98 -24.97
C LEU A 127 18.26 -28.53 -25.00
N LEU A 128 18.10 -27.94 -26.18
CA LEU A 128 17.65 -26.55 -26.32
C LEU A 128 16.28 -26.36 -25.65
N ARG A 129 15.33 -27.29 -25.84
CA ARG A 129 14.01 -27.23 -25.21
C ARG A 129 14.08 -27.18 -23.68
N HIS A 130 14.93 -27.98 -23.05
CA HIS A 130 15.10 -27.99 -21.58
C HIS A 130 15.98 -26.86 -21.07
N PHE A 131 16.92 -26.38 -21.90
CA PHE A 131 17.81 -25.27 -21.57
C PHE A 131 17.11 -23.91 -21.67
N THR A 132 16.12 -23.75 -22.57
CA THR A 132 15.41 -22.48 -22.78
C THR A 132 14.83 -21.88 -21.49
N PRO A 133 14.07 -22.60 -20.65
CA PRO A 133 13.57 -22.06 -19.37
C PRO A 133 14.69 -21.67 -18.41
N PHE A 134 15.75 -22.47 -18.32
CA PHE A 134 16.93 -22.18 -17.49
C PHE A 134 17.61 -20.88 -17.94
N TYR A 135 17.84 -20.71 -19.25
CA TYR A 135 18.42 -19.49 -19.81
C TYR A 135 17.59 -18.25 -19.50
N TYR A 136 16.27 -18.31 -19.69
CA TYR A 136 15.40 -17.18 -19.40
C TYR A 136 15.36 -16.84 -17.91
N SER A 137 15.35 -17.87 -17.04
CA SER A 137 15.49 -17.68 -15.59
C SER A 137 16.79 -16.95 -15.24
N GLU A 138 17.93 -17.44 -15.72
CA GLU A 138 19.24 -16.85 -15.42
C GLU A 138 19.37 -15.42 -15.95
N ARG A 139 18.77 -15.13 -17.10
CA ARG A 139 18.73 -13.78 -17.65
C ARG A 139 17.91 -12.82 -16.78
N LEU A 140 16.76 -13.25 -16.27
CA LEU A 140 15.95 -12.46 -15.34
C LEU A 140 16.71 -12.24 -14.03
N TYR A 141 17.29 -13.30 -13.46
CA TYR A 141 18.01 -13.22 -12.20
C TYR A 141 19.31 -12.41 -12.27
N ALA A 142 19.96 -12.33 -13.44
CA ALA A 142 21.08 -11.41 -13.65
C ALA A 142 20.69 -9.95 -13.37
N VAL A 143 19.44 -9.56 -13.63
CA VAL A 143 18.92 -8.23 -13.30
C VAL A 143 18.39 -8.20 -11.86
N ARG A 144 17.64 -9.22 -11.43
CA ARG A 144 17.05 -9.28 -10.06
C ARG A 144 18.09 -9.24 -8.95
N VAL A 145 19.30 -9.75 -9.17
CA VAL A 145 20.40 -9.67 -8.18
C VAL A 145 20.66 -8.24 -7.70
N LEU A 146 20.31 -7.22 -8.50
CA LEU A 146 20.44 -5.83 -8.12
C LEU A 146 19.39 -5.37 -7.09
N ILE A 147 18.20 -5.99 -7.07
CA ILE A 147 17.10 -5.56 -6.21
C ILE A 147 17.50 -5.62 -4.74
N PRO A 148 18.03 -6.73 -4.18
CA PRO A 148 18.49 -6.77 -2.79
C PRO A 148 19.58 -5.74 -2.45
N PHE A 149 20.43 -5.33 -3.40
CA PHE A 149 21.41 -4.27 -3.13
C PHE A 149 20.78 -2.90 -2.98
N LEU A 150 19.69 -2.66 -3.69
CA LEU A 150 18.98 -1.37 -3.71
C LEU A 150 17.89 -1.29 -2.63
N SER A 151 17.30 -2.42 -2.22
CA SER A 151 16.14 -2.47 -1.32
C SER A 151 16.45 -2.91 0.12
N SER A 152 17.57 -3.60 0.36
CA SER A 152 17.76 -4.30 1.63
C SER A 152 18.04 -3.36 2.79
N SER A 153 17.25 -3.50 3.86
CA SER A 153 17.50 -2.89 5.16
C SER A 153 18.55 -3.65 5.98
N ASP A 154 18.92 -4.87 5.57
CA ASP A 154 19.84 -5.77 6.27
C ASP A 154 21.28 -5.24 6.28
N THR A 155 21.88 -5.19 7.47
CA THR A 155 23.23 -4.64 7.66
C THR A 155 24.34 -5.39 6.92
N GLN A 156 24.18 -6.69 6.65
CA GLN A 156 25.15 -7.51 5.93
C GLN A 156 25.06 -7.26 4.43
N VAL A 157 23.85 -7.28 3.86
CA VAL A 157 23.63 -6.98 2.44
C VAL A 157 24.02 -5.53 2.13
N LYS A 158 23.72 -4.59 3.03
CA LYS A 158 24.17 -3.19 2.91
C LYS A 158 25.68 -3.05 2.78
N LYS A 159 26.48 -3.88 3.47
CA LYS A 159 27.95 -3.86 3.32
C LYS A 159 28.39 -4.25 1.92
N LEU A 160 27.76 -5.27 1.34
CA LEU A 160 28.02 -5.65 -0.06
C LEU A 160 27.53 -4.58 -1.03
N ALA A 161 26.35 -3.99 -0.79
CA ALA A 161 25.82 -2.92 -1.63
C ALA A 161 26.77 -1.72 -1.68
N VAL A 162 27.28 -1.27 -0.53
CA VAL A 162 28.28 -0.18 -0.45
C VAL A 162 29.55 -0.50 -1.24
N GLU A 163 29.95 -1.77 -1.29
CA GLU A 163 31.14 -2.19 -2.06
C GLU A 163 30.86 -2.30 -3.58
N TYR A 164 29.74 -2.93 -3.96
CA TYR A 164 29.50 -3.36 -5.34
C TYR A 164 28.61 -2.42 -6.14
N VAL A 165 27.66 -1.70 -5.54
CA VAL A 165 26.80 -0.75 -6.27
C VAL A 165 27.65 0.34 -6.96
N PRO A 166 28.65 0.98 -6.32
CA PRO A 166 29.49 1.96 -7.02
C PRO A 166 30.33 1.36 -8.15
N LYS A 167 30.62 0.05 -8.09
CA LYS A 167 31.32 -0.65 -9.18
C LYS A 167 30.34 -0.94 -10.32
N ILE A 168 29.10 -1.31 -10.04
CA ILE A 168 28.08 -1.68 -11.04
C ILE A 168 27.43 -0.44 -11.68
N ALA A 169 27.15 0.58 -10.88
CA ALA A 169 26.52 1.84 -11.27
C ALA A 169 27.35 3.04 -10.75
N PRO A 170 28.51 3.34 -11.36
CA PRO A 170 29.40 4.42 -10.89
C PRO A 170 28.76 5.81 -10.91
N ASP A 171 27.86 6.06 -11.86
CA ASP A 171 27.02 7.25 -11.94
C ASP A 171 25.55 6.82 -11.90
N PRO A 172 24.87 6.96 -10.75
CA PRO A 172 23.49 6.51 -10.57
C PRO A 172 22.51 7.13 -11.57
N LYS A 173 22.67 8.41 -11.93
CA LYS A 173 21.76 9.10 -12.87
C LYS A 173 21.92 8.54 -14.28
N THR A 174 23.15 8.50 -14.77
CA THR A 174 23.44 7.99 -16.11
C THR A 174 23.07 6.51 -16.20
N TRP A 175 23.26 5.75 -15.14
CA TRP A 175 22.88 4.35 -15.07
C TRP A 175 21.35 4.17 -15.13
N ALA A 176 20.57 4.89 -14.33
CA ALA A 176 19.12 4.87 -14.39
C ALA A 176 18.57 5.26 -15.78
N LEU A 177 19.14 6.29 -16.41
CA LEU A 177 18.77 6.70 -17.77
C LEU A 177 19.12 5.64 -18.82
N LYS A 178 20.20 4.88 -18.64
CA LYS A 178 20.54 3.74 -19.51
C LYS A 178 19.54 2.60 -19.34
N LEU A 179 19.16 2.26 -18.10
CA LEU A 179 18.13 1.25 -17.82
C LEU A 179 16.80 1.63 -18.44
N LEU A 180 16.40 2.90 -18.29
CA LEU A 180 15.19 3.43 -18.88
C LEU A 180 15.22 3.39 -20.43
N SER A 181 16.38 3.65 -21.02
CA SER A 181 16.57 3.54 -22.47
C SER A 181 16.51 2.08 -22.95
N GLU A 182 17.06 1.15 -22.17
CA GLU A 182 16.95 -0.29 -22.45
C GLU A 182 15.50 -0.78 -22.33
N TYR A 183 14.75 -0.32 -21.32
CA TYR A 183 13.31 -0.56 -21.22
C TYR A 183 12.59 -0.11 -22.49
N LEU A 184 12.80 1.15 -22.92
CA LEU A 184 12.17 1.68 -24.13
C LEU A 184 12.58 0.91 -25.40
N ARG A 185 13.84 0.51 -25.52
CA ARG A 185 14.31 -0.31 -26.65
C ARG A 185 13.54 -1.64 -26.71
N ARG A 186 13.28 -2.26 -25.55
CA ARG A 186 12.57 -3.53 -25.44
C ARG A 186 11.09 -3.44 -25.79
N THR A 187 10.43 -2.33 -25.49
CA THR A 187 9.01 -2.15 -25.89
C THR A 187 8.86 -2.03 -27.40
N GLN A 188 9.93 -1.64 -28.09
CA GLN A 188 10.00 -1.45 -29.54
C GLN A 188 10.65 -2.63 -30.29
N GLU A 189 11.09 -3.67 -29.57
CA GLU A 189 11.84 -4.78 -30.14
C GLU A 189 10.94 -5.67 -31.01
N SER A 190 11.30 -5.83 -32.30
CA SER A 190 10.59 -6.70 -33.23
C SER A 190 10.90 -8.18 -32.93
N LEU A 191 9.99 -9.07 -33.34
CA LEU A 191 10.25 -10.50 -33.30
C LEU A 191 11.54 -10.86 -34.07
N PRO A 192 12.33 -11.82 -33.57
CA PRO A 192 13.42 -12.41 -34.34
C PRO A 192 12.90 -13.09 -35.62
N GLU A 193 13.61 -12.91 -36.74
CA GLU A 193 13.24 -13.44 -38.08
C GLU A 193 12.98 -14.96 -38.09
N ASN A 194 13.60 -15.72 -37.19
CA ASN A 194 13.42 -17.17 -37.07
C ASN A 194 12.10 -17.58 -36.37
N MET A 195 11.29 -16.63 -35.91
CA MET A 195 10.06 -16.90 -35.15
C MET A 195 8.77 -16.53 -35.90
N ASP A 196 8.87 -15.94 -37.10
CA ASP A 196 7.71 -15.45 -37.87
C ASP A 196 6.67 -16.53 -38.19
N ASN A 197 7.09 -17.80 -38.29
CA ASN A 197 6.23 -18.94 -38.61
C ASN A 197 5.89 -19.83 -37.39
N GLU A 198 6.30 -19.43 -36.17
CA GLU A 198 6.13 -20.24 -34.96
C GLU A 198 5.40 -19.47 -33.83
N PRO A 199 4.06 -19.39 -33.87
CA PRO A 199 3.28 -18.55 -32.94
C PRO A 199 3.52 -18.83 -31.45
N LYS A 200 3.77 -20.10 -31.09
CA LYS A 200 4.07 -20.48 -29.69
C LYS A 200 5.41 -19.95 -29.22
N LYS A 201 6.45 -20.05 -30.06
CA LYS A 201 7.78 -19.48 -29.74
C LYS A 201 7.73 -17.97 -29.72
N ALA A 202 7.02 -17.34 -30.66
CA ALA A 202 6.80 -15.91 -30.68
C ALA A 202 6.10 -15.41 -29.41
N SER A 203 4.99 -16.05 -29.01
CA SER A 203 4.28 -15.71 -27.77
C SER A 203 5.16 -15.89 -26.53
N LEU A 204 5.89 -17.01 -26.41
CA LEU A 204 6.83 -17.22 -25.31
C LEU A 204 7.90 -16.11 -25.27
N TRP A 205 8.52 -15.80 -26.42
CA TRP A 205 9.55 -14.77 -26.50
C TRP A 205 9.01 -13.38 -26.10
N VAL A 206 7.80 -13.03 -26.52
CA VAL A 206 7.17 -11.76 -26.16
C VAL A 206 6.94 -11.68 -24.64
N LYS A 207 6.46 -12.78 -24.03
CA LYS A 207 6.24 -12.84 -22.58
C LYS A 207 7.56 -12.75 -21.80
N GLU A 208 8.59 -13.45 -22.25
CA GLU A 208 9.91 -13.35 -21.62
C GLU A 208 10.52 -11.95 -21.77
N ASN A 209 10.32 -11.27 -22.91
CA ASN A 209 10.71 -9.87 -23.06
C ASN A 209 9.93 -8.95 -22.11
N ALA A 210 8.62 -9.16 -21.96
CA ALA A 210 7.79 -8.40 -21.02
C ALA A 210 8.21 -8.64 -19.55
N LYS A 211 8.59 -9.86 -19.16
CA LYS A 211 9.17 -10.15 -17.83
C LYS A 211 10.46 -9.38 -17.60
N VAL A 212 11.35 -9.32 -18.59
CA VAL A 212 12.58 -8.50 -18.48
C VAL A 212 12.25 -7.02 -18.33
N GLN A 213 11.27 -6.51 -19.09
CA GLN A 213 10.80 -5.12 -18.94
C GLN A 213 10.30 -4.84 -17.52
N LEU A 214 9.48 -5.75 -16.95
CA LEU A 214 8.98 -5.62 -15.59
C LEU A 214 10.11 -5.58 -14.56
N VAL A 215 11.08 -6.50 -14.65
CA VAL A 215 12.23 -6.52 -13.72
C VAL A 215 13.10 -5.27 -13.88
N LEU A 216 13.25 -4.72 -15.09
CA LEU A 216 13.93 -3.44 -15.29
C LEU A 216 13.20 -2.29 -14.59
N LEU A 217 11.87 -2.28 -14.63
CA LEU A 217 11.06 -1.31 -13.88
C LEU A 217 11.22 -1.51 -12.36
N GLU A 218 11.33 -2.75 -11.87
CA GLU A 218 11.60 -3.00 -10.44
C GLU A 218 12.95 -2.40 -10.03
N VAL A 219 14.00 -2.65 -10.82
CA VAL A 219 15.32 -2.05 -10.56
C VAL A 219 15.26 -0.53 -10.63
N LEU A 220 14.55 0.04 -11.59
CA LEU A 220 14.36 1.50 -11.69
C LEU A 220 13.65 2.07 -10.46
N PHE A 221 12.58 1.42 -9.99
CA PHE A 221 11.87 1.81 -8.76
C PHE A 221 12.84 1.87 -7.57
N TRP A 222 13.56 0.78 -7.29
CA TRP A 222 14.49 0.72 -6.16
C TRP A 222 15.69 1.67 -6.32
N SER A 223 16.06 2.00 -7.56
CA SER A 223 17.08 3.01 -7.83
C SER A 223 16.60 4.41 -7.45
N MET A 224 15.36 4.76 -7.81
CA MET A 224 14.79 6.08 -7.51
C MET A 224 14.46 6.27 -6.02
N TRP A 225 14.10 5.19 -5.30
CA TRP A 225 13.70 5.23 -3.89
C TRP A 225 14.72 5.91 -2.95
N GLU A 226 16.02 5.63 -3.08
CA GLU A 226 17.06 6.22 -2.21
C GLU A 226 18.39 6.55 -2.92
N ASN A 227 18.60 6.10 -4.16
CA ASN A 227 19.94 6.08 -4.77
C ASN A 227 20.15 7.13 -5.87
N VAL A 228 19.11 7.50 -6.61
CA VAL A 228 19.19 8.37 -7.79
C VAL A 228 18.52 9.71 -7.52
N PRO A 229 19.23 10.85 -7.62
CA PRO A 229 18.61 12.16 -7.43
C PRO A 229 17.56 12.46 -8.49
N ALA A 230 16.40 12.99 -8.06
CA ALA A 230 15.31 13.45 -8.91
C ALA A 230 15.63 14.77 -9.64
N SER A 231 16.70 14.79 -10.44
CA SER A 231 17.08 15.95 -11.25
C SER A 231 16.12 16.21 -12.41
N GLY A 232 16.04 17.46 -12.87
CA GLY A 232 15.16 17.88 -13.96
C GLY A 232 15.20 16.97 -15.20
N PRO A 233 16.39 16.66 -15.76
CA PRO A 233 16.51 15.76 -16.89
C PRO A 233 16.04 14.32 -16.61
N VAL A 234 16.25 13.83 -15.39
CA VAL A 234 15.82 12.49 -14.98
C VAL A 234 14.30 12.44 -14.92
N VAL A 235 13.67 13.33 -14.13
CA VAL A 235 12.20 13.36 -13.97
C VAL A 235 11.48 13.54 -15.30
N TYR A 236 11.95 14.49 -16.12
CA TYR A 236 11.40 14.72 -17.45
C TYR A 236 11.47 13.46 -18.32
N ARG A 237 12.62 12.77 -18.35
CA ARG A 237 12.80 11.59 -19.19
C ARG A 237 11.96 10.40 -18.73
N PHE A 238 11.79 10.20 -17.42
CA PHE A 238 10.89 9.17 -16.88
C PHE A 238 9.43 9.42 -17.31
N LEU A 239 8.94 10.65 -17.15
CA LEU A 239 7.61 11.04 -17.60
C LEU A 239 7.46 10.84 -19.12
N GLU A 240 8.43 11.29 -19.91
CA GLU A 240 8.40 11.19 -21.37
C GLU A 240 8.30 9.73 -21.84
N VAL A 241 9.08 8.83 -21.25
CA VAL A 241 9.05 7.39 -21.60
C VAL A 241 7.75 6.74 -21.14
N ALA A 242 7.27 7.05 -19.95
CA ALA A 242 6.01 6.50 -19.46
C ALA A 242 4.83 6.94 -20.32
N TYR A 243 4.76 8.22 -20.70
CA TYR A 243 3.73 8.72 -21.61
C TYR A 243 3.85 8.12 -23.02
N ALA A 244 5.07 8.04 -23.59
CA ALA A 244 5.29 7.50 -24.93
C ALA A 244 4.94 6.01 -25.05
N THR A 245 5.07 5.25 -23.95
CA THR A 245 4.72 3.82 -23.89
C THR A 245 3.33 3.57 -23.30
N ASN A 246 2.59 4.62 -22.95
CA ASN A 246 1.33 4.54 -22.22
C ASN A 246 1.44 3.62 -20.99
N MET A 247 2.43 3.88 -20.14
CA MET A 247 2.82 3.06 -18.99
C MET A 247 3.11 1.59 -19.34
N GLY A 248 3.72 1.34 -20.49
CA GLY A 248 4.05 -0.01 -20.96
C GLY A 248 2.92 -0.78 -21.64
N SER A 249 1.72 -0.21 -21.80
CA SER A 249 0.63 -0.86 -22.55
C SER A 249 0.85 -0.80 -24.07
N VAL A 250 1.53 0.23 -24.58
CA VAL A 250 1.93 0.32 -25.99
C VAL A 250 3.22 -0.49 -26.19
N GLN A 251 3.07 -1.64 -26.87
CA GLN A 251 4.13 -2.59 -27.17
C GLN A 251 4.12 -2.93 -28.66
N GLN A 252 5.29 -3.08 -29.27
CA GLN A 252 5.43 -3.46 -30.69
C GLN A 252 4.67 -4.76 -31.02
N ASN A 253 4.64 -5.71 -30.08
CA ASN A 253 4.09 -7.05 -30.27
C ASN A 253 2.78 -7.31 -29.50
N GLY A 254 2.07 -6.25 -29.06
CA GLY A 254 0.97 -6.35 -28.08
C GLY A 254 -0.35 -6.95 -28.60
N ASN A 255 -0.73 -6.72 -29.86
CA ASN A 255 -2.13 -6.92 -30.30
C ASN A 255 -2.54 -8.37 -30.64
N LEU A 256 -1.62 -9.34 -30.71
CA LEU A 256 -1.94 -10.71 -31.18
C LEU A 256 -1.16 -11.85 -30.50
N LEU A 257 -0.22 -11.53 -29.59
CA LEU A 257 0.72 -12.52 -29.03
C LEU A 257 0.64 -12.65 -27.50
N LEU A 258 -0.18 -11.83 -26.85
CA LEU A 258 -0.38 -11.83 -25.41
C LEU A 258 -1.63 -12.65 -25.04
N ASP A 259 -1.43 -13.68 -24.23
CA ASP A 259 -2.48 -14.39 -23.50
C ASP A 259 -2.73 -13.68 -22.15
N ASP A 260 -3.48 -14.32 -21.25
CA ASP A 260 -3.80 -13.76 -19.93
C ASP A 260 -2.54 -13.39 -19.11
N GLU A 261 -1.46 -14.19 -19.22
CA GLU A 261 -0.16 -13.88 -18.59
C GLU A 261 0.43 -12.60 -19.18
N GLY A 262 0.37 -12.44 -20.49
CA GLY A 262 0.82 -11.23 -21.18
C GLY A 262 0.06 -9.98 -20.75
N VAL A 263 -1.27 -10.08 -20.59
CA VAL A 263 -2.10 -8.98 -20.09
C VAL A 263 -1.75 -8.63 -18.64
N GLN A 264 -1.56 -9.64 -17.79
CA GLN A 264 -1.12 -9.42 -16.41
C GLN A 264 0.23 -8.69 -16.34
N LEU A 265 1.21 -9.08 -17.17
CA LEU A 265 2.52 -8.42 -17.22
C LEU A 265 2.43 -6.94 -17.62
N GLN A 266 1.50 -6.59 -18.51
CA GLN A 266 1.25 -5.20 -18.88
C GLN A 266 0.59 -4.41 -17.74
N GLN A 267 -0.36 -5.02 -17.03
CA GLN A 267 -0.99 -4.41 -15.85
C GLN A 267 0.02 -4.20 -14.71
N ASP A 268 0.87 -5.19 -14.45
CA ASP A 268 1.95 -5.10 -13.46
C ASP A 268 2.95 -3.99 -13.84
N SER A 269 3.28 -3.87 -15.13
CA SER A 269 4.14 -2.79 -15.63
C SER A 269 3.51 -1.42 -15.45
N ALA A 270 2.21 -1.28 -15.75
CA ALA A 270 1.49 -0.02 -15.59
C ALA A 270 1.38 0.39 -14.11
N ALA A 271 1.09 -0.56 -13.23
CA ALA A 271 1.04 -0.33 -11.79
C ALA A 271 2.41 0.12 -11.24
N LEU A 272 3.50 -0.52 -11.68
CA LEU A 272 4.84 -0.14 -11.26
C LEU A 272 5.27 1.22 -11.83
N TRP A 273 4.84 1.56 -13.06
CA TRP A 273 5.00 2.90 -13.62
C TRP A 273 4.31 3.98 -12.78
N ILE A 274 3.09 3.73 -12.31
CA ILE A 274 2.40 4.68 -11.41
C ILE A 274 3.26 4.94 -10.17
N LEU A 275 3.79 3.89 -9.54
CA LEU A 275 4.65 4.04 -8.35
C LEU A 275 5.94 4.79 -8.65
N ILE A 276 6.63 4.43 -9.74
CA ILE A 276 7.86 5.12 -10.17
C ILE A 276 7.58 6.60 -10.42
N LEU A 277 6.51 6.94 -11.14
CA LEU A 277 6.21 8.33 -11.46
C LEU A 277 5.78 9.16 -10.24
N VAL A 278 5.14 8.55 -9.25
CA VAL A 278 4.85 9.21 -7.98
C VAL A 278 6.15 9.43 -7.19
N GLU A 279 7.02 8.41 -7.16
CA GLU A 279 8.30 8.46 -6.45
C GLU A 279 9.26 9.52 -7.01
N VAL A 280 9.44 9.59 -8.34
CA VAL A 280 10.32 10.59 -8.96
C VAL A 280 9.86 12.04 -8.77
N LEU A 281 8.61 12.26 -8.33
CA LEU A 281 8.09 13.57 -7.97
C LEU A 281 8.37 13.95 -6.50
N GLU A 282 8.96 13.06 -5.69
CA GLU A 282 9.55 13.39 -4.38
C GLU A 282 8.57 14.10 -3.44
N LEU A 283 7.34 13.56 -3.32
CA LEU A 283 6.26 14.20 -2.57
C LEU A 283 6.61 14.44 -1.10
N GLU A 284 7.30 13.48 -0.46
CA GLU A 284 7.70 13.62 0.95
C GLU A 284 8.71 14.75 1.15
N ARG A 285 9.69 14.87 0.25
CA ARG A 285 10.66 15.96 0.24
C ARG A 285 9.99 17.30 0.00
N ALA A 286 9.07 17.37 -0.97
CA ALA A 286 8.30 18.58 -1.25
C ALA A 286 7.40 18.98 -0.06
N ALA A 287 6.87 18.01 0.69
CA ALA A 287 6.08 18.25 1.90
C ALA A 287 6.92 18.86 3.04
N ALA A 288 8.19 18.47 3.15
CA ALA A 288 9.14 19.07 4.10
C ALA A 288 9.51 20.53 3.74
N GLY A 289 9.38 20.89 2.46
CA GLY A 289 9.47 22.26 1.95
C GLY A 289 10.31 22.35 0.69
N ILE A 290 9.98 23.31 -0.18
CA ILE A 290 10.71 23.56 -1.44
C ILE A 290 11.62 24.79 -1.31
N SER A 291 12.89 24.66 -1.72
CA SER A 291 13.82 25.78 -1.84
C SER A 291 14.11 26.10 -3.32
N LEU A 292 13.83 27.35 -3.74
CA LEU A 292 14.06 27.81 -5.12
C LEU A 292 15.43 28.46 -5.34
N ASN A 293 16.21 28.66 -4.28
CA ASN A 293 17.46 29.42 -4.32
C ASN A 293 18.64 28.63 -4.92
N GLY A 294 18.45 27.34 -5.22
CA GLY A 294 19.49 26.48 -5.81
C GLY A 294 20.70 26.22 -4.89
N GLU A 295 20.64 26.63 -3.63
CA GLU A 295 21.69 26.44 -2.63
C GLU A 295 21.31 25.30 -1.68
N GLY A 296 22.26 24.39 -1.40
CA GLY A 296 22.09 23.28 -0.46
C GLY A 296 21.73 21.94 -1.11
N GLU A 297 21.06 21.08 -0.33
CA GLU A 297 20.68 19.70 -0.70
C GLU A 297 19.73 19.66 -1.91
N ASP A 298 18.99 20.73 -2.17
CA ASP A 298 18.02 20.86 -3.28
C ASP A 298 18.64 21.29 -4.63
N SER A 299 19.94 21.55 -4.69
CA SER A 299 20.60 22.05 -5.90
C SER A 299 20.38 21.17 -7.14
N ASP A 300 20.17 19.87 -6.93
CA ASP A 300 20.08 18.85 -7.97
C ASP A 300 18.65 18.32 -8.19
N VAL A 301 17.63 18.92 -7.56
CA VAL A 301 16.23 18.49 -7.73
C VAL A 301 15.57 19.23 -8.89
N TYR A 302 14.60 18.62 -9.56
CA TYR A 302 13.95 19.21 -10.74
C TYR A 302 13.33 20.60 -10.52
N TRP A 303 12.91 20.94 -9.30
CA TRP A 303 12.39 22.28 -8.97
C TRP A 303 13.48 23.35 -8.78
N SER A 304 14.77 22.99 -8.84
CA SER A 304 15.88 23.95 -8.85
C SER A 304 16.09 24.62 -10.21
N SER A 305 15.36 24.17 -11.25
CA SER A 305 15.44 24.70 -12.61
C SER A 305 14.06 25.11 -13.13
N PRO A 306 13.80 26.40 -13.40
CA PRO A 306 12.51 26.88 -13.91
C PRO A 306 12.19 26.34 -15.31
N ASP A 307 13.20 26.06 -16.12
CA ASP A 307 13.02 25.48 -17.47
C ASP A 307 12.50 24.04 -17.38
N HIS A 308 13.07 23.23 -16.50
CA HIS A 308 12.59 21.85 -16.29
C HIS A 308 11.20 21.83 -15.64
N LEU A 309 10.90 22.73 -14.69
CA LEU A 309 9.54 22.89 -14.16
C LEU A 309 8.53 23.18 -15.28
N THR A 310 8.88 24.05 -16.21
CA THR A 310 8.02 24.39 -17.36
C THR A 310 7.82 23.18 -18.26
N GLN A 311 8.89 22.46 -18.61
CA GLN A 311 8.83 21.27 -19.46
C GLN A 311 8.01 20.15 -18.83
N ILE A 312 8.21 19.87 -17.54
CA ILE A 312 7.46 18.86 -16.78
C ILE A 312 5.98 19.26 -16.71
N HIS A 313 5.69 20.53 -16.39
CA HIS A 313 4.31 21.03 -16.34
C HIS A 313 3.61 20.86 -17.70
N GLU A 314 4.23 21.30 -18.78
CA GLU A 314 3.69 21.16 -20.14
C GLU A 314 3.48 19.70 -20.55
N LEU A 315 4.37 18.80 -20.13
CA LEU A 315 4.26 17.38 -20.42
C LEU A 315 3.08 16.73 -19.70
N ILE A 316 2.88 17.07 -18.42
CA ILE A 316 1.79 16.53 -17.60
C ILE A 316 0.43 17.04 -18.09
N ILE A 317 0.28 18.35 -18.36
CA ILE A 317 -1.02 18.90 -18.81
C ILE A 317 -1.43 18.45 -20.22
N LYS A 318 -0.50 17.96 -21.04
CA LYS A 318 -0.79 17.40 -22.38
C LYS A 318 -1.46 16.03 -22.31
N HIS A 319 -1.41 15.34 -21.17
CA HIS A 319 -1.94 14.00 -21.00
C HIS A 319 -3.08 14.03 -19.97
N ASP A 320 -4.32 13.96 -20.44
CA ASP A 320 -5.55 14.12 -19.65
C ASP A 320 -6.29 12.81 -19.36
N SER A 321 -5.69 11.65 -19.70
CA SER A 321 -6.28 10.34 -19.44
C SER A 321 -6.36 10.02 -17.94
N SER A 322 -7.45 9.40 -17.51
CA SER A 322 -7.74 9.03 -16.11
C SER A 322 -6.69 8.07 -15.50
N GLN A 323 -6.01 7.26 -16.31
CA GLN A 323 -4.93 6.39 -15.83
C GLN A 323 -3.73 7.19 -15.26
N TYR A 324 -3.60 8.48 -15.60
CA TYR A 324 -2.57 9.38 -15.08
C TYR A 324 -3.02 10.16 -13.84
N ALA A 325 -4.20 9.88 -13.27
CA ALA A 325 -4.77 10.65 -12.16
C ALA A 325 -3.85 10.74 -10.94
N CYS A 326 -3.10 9.67 -10.62
CA CYS A 326 -2.12 9.69 -9.53
C CYS A 326 -0.99 10.71 -9.80
N ILE A 327 -0.47 10.75 -11.03
CA ILE A 327 0.60 11.67 -11.44
C ILE A 327 0.08 13.11 -11.46
N PHE A 328 -1.15 13.29 -11.97
CA PHE A 328 -1.80 14.60 -12.02
C PHE A 328 -2.03 15.17 -10.61
N LEU A 329 -2.45 14.33 -9.66
CA LEU A 329 -2.60 14.69 -8.25
C LEU A 329 -1.25 14.98 -7.58
N SER A 330 -0.24 14.13 -7.80
CA SER A 330 1.14 14.36 -7.34
C SER A 330 1.66 15.71 -7.80
N TRP A 331 1.45 16.05 -9.08
CA TRP A 331 1.88 17.33 -9.62
C TRP A 331 1.10 18.50 -9.04
N ALA A 332 -0.22 18.35 -8.83
CA ALA A 332 -1.01 19.36 -8.14
C ALA A 332 -0.46 19.65 -6.73
N PHE A 333 0.00 18.62 -6.01
CA PHE A 333 0.65 18.81 -4.71
C PHE A 333 1.92 19.66 -4.83
N ILE A 334 2.82 19.32 -5.76
CA ILE A 334 4.06 20.09 -6.02
C ILE A 334 3.75 21.55 -6.36
N LEU A 335 2.78 21.80 -7.24
CA LEU A 335 2.35 23.15 -7.59
C LEU A 335 1.78 23.91 -6.39
N SER A 336 1.08 23.24 -5.47
CA SER A 336 0.57 23.90 -4.25
C SER A 336 1.71 24.30 -3.30
N LYS A 337 2.76 23.49 -3.18
CA LYS A 337 3.96 23.82 -2.40
C LYS A 337 4.74 24.97 -3.03
N LEU A 338 4.85 25.00 -4.35
CA LEU A 338 5.45 26.13 -5.06
C LEU A 338 4.64 27.42 -4.83
N ASP A 339 3.31 27.37 -4.92
CA ASP A 339 2.43 28.50 -4.64
C ASP A 339 2.57 29.02 -3.18
N GLN A 340 2.70 28.11 -2.21
CA GLN A 340 2.96 28.45 -0.81
C GLN A 340 4.30 29.17 -0.63
N VAL A 341 5.36 28.74 -1.33
CA VAL A 341 6.67 29.41 -1.28
C VAL A 341 6.59 30.82 -1.87
N THR A 342 5.87 30.99 -2.98
CA THR A 342 5.76 32.28 -3.67
C THR A 342 4.88 33.29 -2.93
N ASN A 343 3.78 32.84 -2.32
CA ASN A 343 2.87 33.70 -1.56
C ASN A 343 3.28 33.86 -0.09
N GLY A 344 4.14 32.98 0.44
CA GLY A 344 4.56 32.93 1.84
C GLY A 344 5.60 33.98 2.26
N GLY A 345 5.88 35.00 1.44
CA GLY A 345 6.74 36.13 1.79
C GLY A 345 8.23 35.96 1.52
N LYS A 346 8.65 34.89 0.82
CA LYS A 346 9.97 34.80 0.19
C LYS A 346 9.80 35.20 -1.28
N ASP A 347 10.38 36.33 -1.68
CA ASP A 347 10.38 36.73 -3.09
C ASP A 347 10.99 35.61 -3.93
N ALA A 348 10.20 35.06 -4.85
CA ALA A 348 10.69 34.03 -5.76
C ALA A 348 11.83 34.60 -6.60
N PRO A 349 12.89 33.83 -6.88
CA PRO A 349 13.98 34.33 -7.72
C PRO A 349 13.42 34.75 -9.10
N PRO A 350 13.91 35.86 -9.69
CA PRO A 350 13.36 36.41 -10.94
C PRO A 350 13.29 35.43 -12.11
N ALA A 351 14.15 34.40 -12.11
CA ALA A 351 14.14 33.34 -13.11
C ALA A 351 12.84 32.50 -13.12
N TYR A 352 12.14 32.42 -11.98
CA TYR A 352 10.90 31.65 -11.85
C TYR A 352 9.64 32.45 -12.20
N THR A 353 9.73 33.77 -12.33
CA THR A 353 8.56 34.65 -12.55
C THR A 353 7.69 34.20 -13.73
N LYS A 354 8.32 33.78 -14.84
CA LYS A 354 7.59 33.29 -16.02
C LYS A 354 6.75 32.05 -15.69
N PHE A 355 7.35 31.05 -15.06
CA PHE A 355 6.68 29.80 -14.68
C PHE A 355 5.59 30.05 -13.64
N ILE A 356 5.89 30.85 -12.61
CA ILE A 356 4.92 31.21 -11.57
C ILE A 356 3.70 31.91 -12.20
N SER A 357 3.93 32.84 -13.13
CA SER A 357 2.85 33.55 -13.82
C SER A 357 1.96 32.64 -14.69
N SER A 358 2.43 31.46 -15.09
CA SER A 358 1.61 30.49 -15.84
C SER A 358 0.77 29.59 -14.95
N ILE A 359 1.17 29.36 -13.70
CA ILE A 359 0.44 28.49 -12.76
C ILE A 359 -0.46 29.25 -11.79
N LEU A 360 -0.21 30.55 -11.60
CA LEU A 360 -0.99 31.42 -10.71
C LEU A 360 -2.06 32.22 -11.48
N PRO A 361 -3.17 32.60 -10.81
CA PRO A 361 -4.14 33.50 -11.38
C PRO A 361 -3.48 34.84 -11.72
N GLN A 362 -3.60 35.29 -12.98
CA GLN A 362 -3.09 36.60 -13.41
C GLN A 362 -3.86 37.73 -12.70
N ILE A 363 -3.19 38.48 -11.82
CA ILE A 363 -3.77 39.57 -11.01
C ILE A 363 -4.00 40.85 -11.85
N ASP A 364 -3.32 41.00 -13.00
CA ASP A 364 -3.23 42.25 -13.77
C ASP A 364 -4.44 42.61 -14.66
N ARG A 365 -5.52 41.82 -14.65
CA ARG A 365 -6.76 42.19 -15.36
C ARG A 365 -7.86 42.44 -14.36
N SER A 366 -8.30 43.70 -14.31
CA SER A 366 -9.35 44.26 -13.45
C SER A 366 -10.75 43.59 -13.51
N TYR A 367 -10.87 42.44 -14.19
CA TYR A 367 -12.09 41.66 -14.38
C TYR A 367 -11.96 40.15 -14.04
N SER A 368 -10.83 39.64 -13.52
CA SER A 368 -10.63 38.20 -13.27
C SER A 368 -10.54 37.80 -11.78
N LYS A 369 -11.45 38.32 -10.94
CA LYS A 369 -11.46 38.03 -9.49
C LYS A 369 -11.68 36.55 -9.11
N ASP A 370 -12.04 35.68 -10.07
CA ASP A 370 -12.51 34.31 -9.79
C ASP A 370 -11.66 33.19 -10.44
N ARG A 371 -10.43 33.45 -10.91
CA ARG A 371 -9.58 32.34 -11.40
C ARG A 371 -8.89 31.65 -10.24
N GLU A 372 -9.25 30.39 -10.00
CA GLU A 372 -8.56 29.52 -9.05
C GLU A 372 -7.14 29.18 -9.55
N PRO A 373 -6.16 28.97 -8.64
CA PRO A 373 -4.84 28.49 -9.01
C PRO A 373 -4.90 27.14 -9.75
N VAL A 374 -3.92 26.87 -10.62
CA VAL A 374 -3.91 25.65 -11.44
C VAL A 374 -3.94 24.38 -10.58
N HIS A 375 -3.22 24.35 -9.45
CA HIS A 375 -3.22 23.19 -8.56
C HIS A 375 -4.61 22.87 -7.99
N VAL A 376 -5.44 23.88 -7.72
CA VAL A 376 -6.83 23.70 -7.24
C VAL A 376 -7.69 23.07 -8.34
N LEU A 377 -7.57 23.59 -9.57
CA LEU A 377 -8.29 23.05 -10.73
C LEU A 377 -7.88 21.61 -11.00
N MET A 378 -6.58 21.30 -10.99
CA MET A 378 -6.08 19.94 -11.18
C MET A 378 -6.60 18.97 -10.12
N THR A 379 -6.61 19.41 -8.87
CA THR A 379 -7.10 18.59 -7.75
C THR A 379 -8.60 18.32 -7.88
N LYS A 380 -9.40 19.33 -8.27
CA LYS A 380 -10.83 19.14 -8.55
C LYS A 380 -11.07 18.16 -9.69
N THR A 381 -10.29 18.23 -10.77
CA THR A 381 -10.35 17.26 -11.87
C THR A 381 -10.07 15.84 -11.39
N CYS A 382 -9.05 15.64 -10.53
CA CYS A 382 -8.76 14.30 -9.97
C CYS A 382 -9.86 13.77 -9.04
N LEU A 383 -10.52 14.66 -8.30
CA LEU A 383 -11.59 14.30 -7.36
C LEU A 383 -12.97 14.18 -8.02
N ASP A 384 -13.09 14.58 -9.28
CA ASP A 384 -14.28 14.32 -10.08
C ASP A 384 -14.52 12.80 -10.14
N PRO A 385 -15.72 12.30 -9.78
CA PRO A 385 -16.02 10.87 -9.85
C PRO A 385 -15.72 10.23 -11.21
N ASP A 386 -15.88 10.98 -12.30
CA ASP A 386 -15.62 10.49 -13.66
C ASP A 386 -14.11 10.30 -13.94
N ALA A 387 -13.22 10.96 -13.18
CA ALA A 387 -11.78 10.75 -13.27
C ALA A 387 -11.33 9.42 -12.65
N GLY A 388 -12.14 8.81 -11.77
CA GLY A 388 -11.91 7.45 -11.28
C GLY A 388 -10.70 7.26 -10.36
N LEU A 389 -10.15 8.33 -9.76
CA LEU A 389 -8.94 8.26 -8.91
C LEU A 389 -9.03 7.20 -7.80
N PHE A 390 -10.09 7.21 -7.00
CA PHE A 390 -10.22 6.27 -5.88
C PHE A 390 -10.41 4.83 -6.37
N GLN A 391 -11.11 4.63 -7.49
CA GLN A 391 -11.23 3.32 -8.10
C GLN A 391 -9.89 2.80 -8.62
N LEU A 392 -9.08 3.67 -9.24
CA LEU A 392 -7.72 3.34 -9.68
C LEU A 392 -6.85 2.92 -8.49
N LEU A 393 -6.83 3.72 -7.42
CA LEU A 393 -6.07 3.43 -6.20
C LEU A 393 -6.52 2.13 -5.52
N LEU A 394 -7.83 1.91 -5.42
CA LEU A 394 -8.38 0.69 -4.84
C LEU A 394 -8.00 -0.53 -5.68
N THR A 395 -8.10 -0.41 -7.02
CA THR A 395 -7.70 -1.49 -7.96
C THR A 395 -6.23 -1.82 -7.83
N LEU A 396 -5.35 -0.81 -7.70
CA LEU A 396 -3.93 -1.02 -7.45
C LEU A 396 -3.72 -1.80 -6.15
N LEU A 397 -4.35 -1.36 -5.05
CA LEU A 397 -4.14 -1.93 -3.71
C LEU A 397 -4.72 -3.34 -3.52
N THR A 398 -5.71 -3.73 -4.32
CA THR A 398 -6.47 -4.99 -4.12
C THR A 398 -6.28 -6.01 -5.25
N ASN A 399 -6.01 -5.56 -6.48
CA ASN A 399 -5.98 -6.42 -7.67
C ASN A 399 -4.60 -6.49 -8.32
N THR A 400 -3.53 -6.05 -7.63
CA THR A 400 -2.17 -6.17 -8.18
C THR A 400 -1.24 -7.00 -7.29
N PRO A 401 -0.35 -7.81 -7.88
CA PRO A 401 0.71 -8.53 -7.18
C PRO A 401 1.66 -7.62 -6.37
N LEU A 402 1.74 -6.33 -6.72
CA LEU A 402 2.54 -5.34 -5.99
C LEU A 402 2.06 -5.13 -4.56
N PHE A 403 0.77 -5.33 -4.27
CA PHE A 403 0.17 -5.02 -2.97
C PHE A 403 -0.44 -6.25 -2.28
N VAL A 404 -0.62 -7.35 -3.00
CA VAL A 404 -1.28 -8.56 -2.50
C VAL A 404 -0.45 -9.79 -2.84
N ALA A 405 0.28 -10.35 -1.87
CA ALA A 405 1.19 -11.48 -2.13
C ALA A 405 0.43 -12.77 -2.49
N SER A 406 -0.74 -13.00 -1.89
CA SER A 406 -1.62 -14.12 -2.23
C SER A 406 -2.01 -14.12 -3.72
N LEU A 407 -2.25 -12.94 -4.30
CA LEU A 407 -2.53 -12.77 -5.72
C LEU A 407 -1.29 -13.08 -6.56
N ALA A 408 -0.11 -12.59 -6.16
CA ALA A 408 1.15 -12.88 -6.82
C ALA A 408 1.40 -14.40 -6.94
N TRP A 409 1.12 -15.16 -5.87
CA TRP A 409 1.27 -16.62 -5.87
C TRP A 409 0.21 -17.31 -6.73
N LYS A 410 -1.05 -16.85 -6.66
CA LYS A 410 -2.16 -17.41 -7.43
C LYS A 410 -1.96 -17.25 -8.94
N THR A 411 -1.42 -16.12 -9.38
CA THR A 411 -1.20 -15.82 -10.81
C THR A 411 0.18 -16.22 -11.32
N GLY A 412 1.09 -16.65 -10.44
CA GLY A 412 2.49 -16.91 -10.82
C GLY A 412 3.19 -15.64 -11.31
N SER A 413 2.95 -14.51 -10.64
CA SER A 413 3.46 -13.20 -11.05
C SER A 413 4.99 -13.20 -11.18
N ALA A 414 5.48 -12.39 -12.13
CA ALA A 414 6.90 -12.19 -12.37
C ALA A 414 7.53 -11.09 -11.48
N ILE A 415 6.75 -10.47 -10.58
CA ILE A 415 7.29 -9.52 -9.60
C ILE A 415 8.18 -10.24 -8.60
N THR A 416 9.32 -9.62 -8.28
CA THR A 416 10.39 -10.25 -7.50
C THR A 416 10.08 -10.26 -6.00
N ASP A 417 9.60 -9.14 -5.46
CA ASP A 417 9.24 -8.97 -4.05
C ASP A 417 7.81 -8.41 -3.92
N PRO A 418 6.77 -9.26 -4.01
CA PRO A 418 5.39 -8.81 -3.95
C PRO A 418 5.05 -8.24 -2.57
N ASN A 419 4.24 -7.18 -2.53
CA ASN A 419 3.83 -6.49 -1.30
C ASN A 419 4.98 -5.95 -0.44
N ALA A 420 6.06 -5.48 -1.09
CA ALA A 420 7.12 -4.73 -0.43
C ALA A 420 6.58 -3.44 0.21
N VAL A 421 7.09 -3.10 1.40
CA VAL A 421 6.65 -1.92 2.18
C VAL A 421 6.86 -0.61 1.41
N ALA A 422 7.93 -0.50 0.62
CA ALA A 422 8.24 0.70 -0.15
C ALA A 422 7.11 1.07 -1.13
N PHE A 423 6.51 0.10 -1.83
CA PHE A 423 5.37 0.35 -2.72
C PHE A 423 4.19 1.01 -1.99
N ARG A 424 3.92 0.57 -0.76
CA ARG A 424 2.86 1.16 0.09
C ARG A 424 3.24 2.54 0.61
N SER A 425 4.51 2.75 0.93
CA SER A 425 4.99 4.04 1.38
C SER A 425 4.81 5.13 0.32
N VAL A 426 5.06 4.82 -0.97
CA VAL A 426 4.77 5.74 -2.09
C VAL A 426 3.31 6.15 -2.13
N LEU A 427 2.38 5.17 -2.11
CA LEU A 427 0.95 5.46 -2.15
C LEU A 427 0.48 6.18 -0.88
N LYS A 428 1.05 5.86 0.28
CA LYS A 428 0.83 6.62 1.50
C LYS A 428 1.22 8.08 1.31
N GLY A 429 2.39 8.37 0.76
CA GLY A 429 2.82 9.74 0.45
C GLY A 429 1.81 10.49 -0.43
N LEU A 430 1.28 9.83 -1.47
CA LEU A 430 0.23 10.39 -2.34
C LEU A 430 -1.09 10.68 -1.59
N ILE A 431 -1.54 9.76 -0.74
CA ILE A 431 -2.77 9.94 0.04
C ILE A 431 -2.62 11.05 1.09
N VAL A 432 -1.45 11.12 1.72
CA VAL A 432 -1.10 12.21 2.65
C VAL A 432 -1.06 13.56 1.91
N ALA A 433 -0.51 13.60 0.70
CA ALA A 433 -0.52 14.78 -0.15
C ALA A 433 -1.95 15.23 -0.51
N LEU A 434 -2.87 14.29 -0.78
CA LEU A 434 -4.28 14.61 -1.01
C LEU A 434 -4.92 15.29 0.20
N LEU A 435 -4.68 14.76 1.42
CA LEU A 435 -5.19 15.34 2.65
C LEU A 435 -4.68 16.77 2.88
N GLU A 436 -3.45 17.08 2.46
CA GLU A 436 -2.90 18.42 2.54
C GLU A 436 -3.44 19.37 1.46
N LEU A 437 -3.87 18.86 0.31
CA LEU A 437 -4.47 19.64 -0.77
C LEU A 437 -5.92 20.03 -0.49
N VAL A 438 -6.72 19.10 0.04
CA VAL A 438 -8.17 19.27 0.15
C VAL A 438 -8.65 18.88 1.56
N PRO A 439 -9.44 19.75 2.23
CA PRO A 439 -10.13 19.36 3.44
C PRO A 439 -10.99 18.11 3.21
N VAL A 440 -10.92 17.15 4.12
CA VAL A 440 -11.60 15.85 3.99
C VAL A 440 -13.11 16.01 3.82
N GLU A 441 -13.69 17.03 4.43
CA GLU A 441 -15.12 17.37 4.33
C GLU A 441 -15.56 17.74 2.90
N LEU A 442 -14.62 18.14 2.04
CA LEU A 442 -14.88 18.53 0.65
C LEU A 442 -14.58 17.41 -0.35
N ILE A 443 -14.18 16.22 0.11
CA ILE A 443 -13.97 15.07 -0.77
C ILE A 443 -15.35 14.47 -1.12
N PRO A 444 -15.77 14.46 -2.41
CA PRO A 444 -17.13 14.09 -2.80
C PRO A 444 -17.45 12.60 -2.58
N GLN A 445 -16.45 11.71 -2.57
CA GLN A 445 -16.59 10.27 -2.39
C GLN A 445 -15.86 9.80 -1.12
N PHE A 446 -16.26 10.34 0.04
CA PHE A 446 -15.62 10.03 1.32
C PHE A 446 -15.55 8.52 1.59
N ASP A 447 -16.61 7.76 1.30
CA ASP A 447 -16.63 6.31 1.54
C ASP A 447 -15.60 5.58 0.65
N ALA A 448 -15.48 5.94 -0.63
CA ALA A 448 -14.46 5.38 -1.52
C ALA A 448 -13.04 5.73 -1.05
N PHE A 449 -12.85 6.93 -0.48
CA PHE A 449 -11.58 7.31 0.11
C PHE A 449 -11.27 6.51 1.38
N VAL A 450 -12.27 6.21 2.21
CA VAL A 450 -12.14 5.29 3.35
C VAL A 450 -11.75 3.88 2.87
N GLU A 451 -12.33 3.37 1.78
CA GLU A 451 -11.92 2.08 1.19
C GLU A 451 -10.44 2.06 0.79
N VAL A 452 -9.98 3.11 0.10
CA VAL A 452 -8.57 3.24 -0.29
C VAL A 452 -7.67 3.26 0.96
N TRP A 453 -8.06 3.99 2.00
CA TRP A 453 -7.33 4.02 3.26
C TRP A 453 -7.25 2.65 3.92
N VAL A 454 -8.38 1.94 3.99
CA VAL A 454 -8.46 0.59 4.56
C VAL A 454 -7.62 -0.40 3.75
N ALA A 455 -7.65 -0.34 2.42
CA ALA A 455 -6.84 -1.20 1.56
C ALA A 455 -5.33 -0.92 1.71
N LEU A 456 -4.94 0.35 1.91
CA LEU A 456 -3.55 0.76 2.07
C LEU A 456 -2.96 0.35 3.42
N PHE A 457 -3.70 0.56 4.53
CA PHE A 457 -3.20 0.33 5.88
C PHE A 457 -3.64 -1.02 6.49
N GLY A 458 -4.71 -1.63 5.98
CA GLY A 458 -5.30 -2.85 6.56
C GLY A 458 -5.46 -4.03 5.61
N GLY A 459 -5.36 -3.84 4.29
CA GLY A 459 -5.74 -4.82 3.28
C GLY A 459 -4.80 -6.04 3.10
N SER A 460 -3.59 -6.01 3.67
CA SER A 460 -2.57 -7.04 3.39
C SER A 460 -1.89 -7.57 4.64
N GLU A 461 -0.84 -8.36 4.49
CA GLU A 461 -0.13 -9.01 5.59
C GLU A 461 0.40 -7.98 6.61
N SER A 462 0.32 -8.32 7.90
CA SER A 462 0.70 -7.43 9.02
C SER A 462 2.12 -6.87 8.88
N ARG A 463 3.06 -7.65 8.35
CA ARG A 463 4.47 -7.24 8.14
C ARG A 463 4.60 -6.05 7.19
N SER A 464 3.74 -5.98 6.17
CA SER A 464 3.83 -4.94 5.13
C SER A 464 3.10 -3.66 5.52
N VAL A 465 2.14 -3.75 6.46
CA VAL A 465 1.34 -2.59 6.90
C VAL A 465 1.75 -2.03 8.26
N GLY A 466 2.41 -2.83 9.12
CA GLY A 466 2.79 -2.43 10.48
C GLY A 466 3.65 -1.17 10.51
N GLY A 467 4.72 -1.13 9.71
CA GLY A 467 5.64 0.02 9.68
C GLY A 467 4.99 1.31 9.20
N ILE A 468 4.16 1.27 8.16
CA ILE A 468 3.46 2.47 7.65
C ILE A 468 2.38 2.97 8.62
N CYS A 469 1.73 2.06 9.36
CA CYS A 469 0.78 2.41 10.43
C CYS A 469 1.50 3.06 11.61
N ASP A 470 2.66 2.53 12.04
CA ASP A 470 3.42 3.12 13.14
C ASP A 470 3.92 4.51 12.74
N GLN A 471 4.49 4.66 11.54
CA GLN A 471 4.88 5.97 11.01
C GLN A 471 3.71 6.96 10.99
N TYR A 472 2.48 6.51 10.66
CA TYR A 472 1.31 7.38 10.73
C TYR A 472 1.04 7.87 12.16
N TRP A 473 1.01 6.97 13.14
CA TRP A 473 0.73 7.34 14.52
C TRP A 473 1.83 8.18 15.17
N GLN A 474 3.10 7.88 14.88
CA GLN A 474 4.25 8.54 15.50
C GLN A 474 4.61 9.87 14.81
N THR A 475 4.44 9.95 13.49
CA THR A 475 4.91 11.09 12.69
C THR A 475 3.75 11.87 12.09
N ASP A 476 2.91 11.25 11.25
CA ASP A 476 1.89 11.97 10.48
C ASP A 476 0.80 12.57 11.36
N TRP A 477 0.41 11.87 12.43
CA TRP A 477 -0.59 12.28 13.39
C TRP A 477 -0.29 13.64 14.03
N ALA A 478 0.99 13.88 14.35
CA ALA A 478 1.46 15.10 14.98
C ALA A 478 1.88 16.19 13.97
N ALA A 479 2.14 15.81 12.71
CA ALA A 479 2.68 16.71 11.70
C ALA A 479 1.69 17.82 11.28
N SER A 480 0.41 17.48 11.06
CA SER A 480 -0.61 18.50 10.73
C SER A 480 -2.04 18.05 11.05
N LEU A 481 -2.94 19.02 11.22
CA LEU A 481 -4.37 18.75 11.39
C LEU A 481 -4.98 18.05 10.18
N SER A 482 -4.51 18.40 8.97
CA SER A 482 -4.98 17.83 7.72
C SER A 482 -4.68 16.33 7.62
N ARG A 483 -3.49 15.89 8.04
CA ARG A 483 -3.08 14.48 7.96
C ARG A 483 -3.91 13.55 8.84
N ARG A 484 -4.41 14.04 9.99
CA ARG A 484 -5.32 13.28 10.87
C ARG A 484 -6.80 13.53 10.59
N ALA A 485 -7.15 14.41 9.64
CA ALA A 485 -8.52 14.86 9.42
C ALA A 485 -9.46 13.72 9.04
N ILE A 486 -8.99 12.66 8.37
CA ILE A 486 -9.84 11.51 8.01
C ILE A 486 -10.43 10.82 9.25
N LEU A 487 -9.62 10.60 10.29
CA LEU A 487 -10.08 10.05 11.56
C LEU A 487 -10.94 11.05 12.34
N GLU A 488 -10.61 12.34 12.29
CA GLU A 488 -11.40 13.39 12.96
C GLU A 488 -12.79 13.57 12.34
N VAL A 489 -12.91 13.50 11.01
CA VAL A 489 -14.19 13.56 10.30
C VAL A 489 -15.02 12.32 10.62
N ALA A 490 -14.43 11.12 10.56
CA ALA A 490 -15.12 9.89 10.96
C ALA A 490 -15.58 9.93 12.42
N ARG A 491 -14.73 10.40 13.33
CA ARG A 491 -15.05 10.61 14.76
C ARG A 491 -16.16 11.62 14.96
N SER A 492 -16.21 12.69 14.16
CA SER A 492 -17.27 13.69 14.23
C SER A 492 -18.64 13.17 13.80
N ARG A 493 -18.71 12.01 13.13
CA ARG A 493 -19.97 11.36 12.76
C ARG A 493 -20.32 10.19 13.68
N PHE A 494 -19.41 9.79 14.56
CA PHE A 494 -19.63 8.71 15.50
C PHE A 494 -20.49 9.15 16.71
N PRO A 495 -21.44 8.33 17.18
CA PRO A 495 -21.79 6.97 16.73
C PRO A 495 -22.92 6.90 15.69
N VAL A 496 -23.39 8.02 15.15
CA VAL A 496 -24.47 8.04 14.12
C VAL A 496 -24.06 7.23 12.89
N GLN A 497 -22.85 7.45 12.38
CA GLN A 497 -22.24 6.67 11.31
C GLN A 497 -21.04 5.88 11.88
N PRO A 498 -21.26 4.68 12.42
CA PRO A 498 -20.20 3.97 13.15
C PRO A 498 -19.12 3.40 12.21
N ARG A 499 -19.52 2.87 11.05
CA ARG A 499 -18.64 2.06 10.17
C ARG A 499 -17.34 2.75 9.76
N PRO A 500 -17.33 4.02 9.27
CA PRO A 500 -16.08 4.64 8.81
C PRO A 500 -15.01 4.70 9.91
N LEU A 501 -15.40 5.07 11.14
CA LEU A 501 -14.45 5.15 12.24
C LEU A 501 -13.93 3.76 12.63
N LEU A 502 -14.81 2.77 12.72
CA LEU A 502 -14.43 1.40 13.09
C LEU A 502 -13.44 0.81 12.09
N ARG A 503 -13.72 0.96 10.79
CA ARG A 503 -12.90 0.43 9.70
C ARG A 503 -11.54 1.14 9.60
N LEU A 504 -11.52 2.46 9.75
CA LEU A 504 -10.25 3.22 9.80
C LEU A 504 -9.40 2.78 11.00
N LEU A 505 -9.98 2.72 12.20
CA LEU A 505 -9.23 2.30 13.39
C LEU A 505 -8.73 0.85 13.28
N ARG A 506 -9.52 -0.03 12.65
CA ARG A 506 -9.11 -1.40 12.40
C ARG A 506 -7.96 -1.50 11.39
N ALA A 507 -7.99 -0.72 10.32
CA ALA A 507 -6.88 -0.65 9.38
C ALA A 507 -5.62 -0.11 10.07
N MET A 508 -5.76 0.89 10.93
CA MET A 508 -4.65 1.53 11.64
C MET A 508 -4.09 0.73 12.82
N SER A 509 -4.61 -0.47 13.13
CA SER A 509 -4.07 -1.34 14.20
C SER A 509 -2.80 -2.09 13.78
N GLY A 510 -2.44 -2.09 12.48
CA GLY A 510 -1.30 -2.81 11.93
C GLY A 510 -1.47 -4.34 11.89
N ALA A 511 -2.67 -4.85 12.18
CA ALA A 511 -2.93 -6.29 12.20
C ALA A 511 -3.07 -6.92 10.81
N GLY A 512 -3.21 -6.12 9.75
CA GLY A 512 -3.38 -6.60 8.38
C GLY A 512 -4.72 -7.30 8.13
N SER A 513 -4.85 -7.96 6.98
CA SER A 513 -6.03 -8.73 6.57
C SER A 513 -5.89 -10.21 6.95
N LEU A 514 -7.00 -10.83 7.40
CA LEU A 514 -7.09 -12.26 7.68
C LEU A 514 -7.04 -13.11 6.39
N GLU A 515 -7.68 -12.64 5.32
CA GLU A 515 -7.80 -13.41 4.07
C GLU A 515 -6.46 -13.62 3.36
N ASN A 516 -5.52 -12.72 3.61
CA ASN A 516 -4.17 -12.76 3.05
C ASN A 516 -3.15 -13.38 4.02
N ALA A 517 -3.56 -13.80 5.22
CA ALA A 517 -2.71 -14.56 6.13
C ALA A 517 -2.63 -16.01 5.62
N SER A 518 -1.60 -16.34 4.85
CA SER A 518 -1.39 -17.71 4.41
C SER A 518 -1.25 -18.66 5.62
N ASP A 519 -2.08 -19.70 5.67
CA ASP A 519 -2.08 -20.78 6.70
C ASP A 519 -0.71 -21.48 6.89
N THR A 520 0.24 -21.28 5.97
CA THR A 520 1.56 -21.90 5.97
C THR A 520 2.63 -21.15 6.77
N MET A 521 2.38 -19.93 7.24
CA MET A 521 3.32 -19.22 8.11
C MET A 521 2.84 -19.33 9.57
N ALA A 522 3.45 -20.24 10.32
CA ALA A 522 3.25 -20.41 11.77
C ALA A 522 3.03 -19.07 12.50
N ALA A 523 2.08 -19.06 13.44
CA ALA A 523 1.70 -17.94 14.30
C ALA A 523 2.87 -16.99 14.56
N GLN A 524 2.93 -15.91 13.78
CA GLN A 524 4.07 -15.02 13.80
C GLN A 524 4.02 -14.20 15.08
N PRO A 525 5.17 -13.98 15.74
CA PRO A 525 5.20 -13.17 16.95
C PRO A 525 4.71 -11.75 16.66
N LEU A 526 4.04 -11.15 17.65
CA LEU A 526 3.65 -9.75 17.61
C LEU A 526 4.87 -8.87 17.33
N THR A 527 4.84 -8.13 16.23
CA THR A 527 5.91 -7.17 15.89
C THR A 527 5.79 -5.92 16.76
N GLU A 528 6.91 -5.24 16.98
CA GLU A 528 6.95 -4.01 17.78
C GLU A 528 6.03 -2.92 17.20
N ASP A 529 6.08 -2.73 15.87
CA ASP A 529 5.24 -1.75 15.17
C ASP A 529 3.75 -2.03 15.37
N ARG A 530 3.34 -3.31 15.29
CA ARG A 530 1.95 -3.72 15.50
C ARG A 530 1.51 -3.50 16.95
N ALA A 531 2.37 -3.76 17.92
CA ALA A 531 2.09 -3.51 19.33
C ALA A 531 1.82 -2.01 19.59
N LYS A 532 2.68 -1.13 19.05
CA LYS A 532 2.52 0.34 19.12
C LYS A 532 1.21 0.80 18.45
N CYS A 533 0.93 0.31 17.24
CA CYS A 533 -0.29 0.66 16.51
C CYS A 533 -1.55 0.25 17.28
N SER A 534 -1.58 -0.97 17.82
CA SER A 534 -2.71 -1.48 18.61
C SER A 534 -2.93 -0.65 19.87
N ALA A 535 -1.84 -0.25 20.56
CA ALA A 535 -1.92 0.63 21.74
C ALA A 535 -2.46 2.02 21.41
N ASN A 536 -2.02 2.62 20.30
CA ASN A 536 -2.53 3.92 19.84
C ASN A 536 -4.02 3.86 19.48
N VAL A 537 -4.46 2.82 18.76
CA VAL A 537 -5.87 2.61 18.45
C VAL A 537 -6.70 2.42 19.72
N PHE A 538 -6.20 1.62 20.67
CA PHE A 538 -6.86 1.41 21.95
C PHE A 538 -7.04 2.73 22.72
N ALA A 539 -5.96 3.49 22.91
CA ALA A 539 -5.98 4.74 23.65
C ALA A 539 -6.89 5.79 22.97
N TYR A 540 -6.80 5.92 21.65
CA TYR A 540 -7.64 6.84 20.88
C TYR A 540 -9.13 6.50 21.02
N PHE A 541 -9.50 5.24 20.85
CA PHE A 541 -10.91 4.82 20.90
C PHE A 541 -11.45 4.74 22.34
N HIS A 542 -10.57 4.63 23.33
CA HIS A 542 -10.96 4.67 24.74
C HIS A 542 -11.43 6.07 25.18
N GLN A 543 -10.90 7.14 24.58
CA GLN A 543 -11.16 8.52 25.02
C GLN A 543 -11.56 9.43 23.85
N LEU A 544 -12.75 9.21 23.31
CA LEU A 544 -13.30 10.03 22.22
C LEU A 544 -13.87 11.35 22.76
N SER A 545 -13.41 12.49 22.22
CA SER A 545 -13.74 13.83 22.74
C SER A 545 -15.05 14.46 22.24
N THR A 546 -15.79 13.78 21.35
CA THR A 546 -17.09 14.26 20.86
C THR A 546 -18.08 13.12 20.70
N TYR A 547 -19.37 13.44 20.76
CA TYR A 547 -20.46 12.50 20.56
C TYR A 547 -21.51 13.11 19.64
N THR A 548 -21.92 12.42 18.58
CA THR A 548 -22.90 12.94 17.62
C THR A 548 -24.28 12.34 17.84
N THR A 549 -25.31 13.16 17.72
CA THR A 549 -26.72 12.72 17.77
C THR A 549 -27.51 13.41 16.67
N VAL A 550 -28.42 12.71 16.02
CA VAL A 550 -29.43 13.33 15.15
C VAL A 550 -30.70 13.57 15.96
N VAL A 551 -31.13 14.83 16.01
CA VAL A 551 -32.23 15.28 16.86
C VAL A 551 -33.36 15.81 15.97
N PRO A 552 -34.61 15.38 16.18
CA PRO A 552 -35.75 15.94 15.46
C PRO A 552 -36.04 17.36 15.96
N SER A 553 -36.46 18.25 15.06
CA SER A 553 -36.79 19.66 15.39
C SER A 553 -37.85 19.79 16.49
N SER A 554 -38.72 18.79 16.65
CA SER A 554 -39.71 18.69 17.73
C SER A 554 -39.09 18.58 19.13
N ALA A 555 -37.88 18.02 19.26
CA ALA A 555 -37.18 17.91 20.54
C ALA A 555 -36.54 19.23 21.01
N CYS A 556 -36.54 20.26 20.14
CA CYS A 556 -35.99 21.59 20.40
C CYS A 556 -37.08 22.63 20.77
N THR A 557 -38.37 22.25 20.77
CA THR A 557 -39.49 23.17 20.99
C THR A 557 -40.51 22.64 21.99
N GLY A 558 -41.20 23.55 22.69
CA GLY A 558 -42.27 23.20 23.64
C GLY A 558 -41.81 22.88 25.07
N GLY A 559 -42.76 22.63 25.99
CA GLY A 559 -42.51 22.43 27.43
C GLY A 559 -41.76 21.14 27.80
N HIS A 560 -41.56 20.23 26.84
CA HIS A 560 -40.79 18.99 27.00
C HIS A 560 -39.51 18.97 26.17
N ALA A 561 -39.07 20.12 25.65
CA ALA A 561 -37.83 20.22 24.89
C ALA A 561 -36.65 19.62 25.68
N LEU A 562 -35.87 18.80 25.00
CA LEU A 562 -34.63 18.23 25.51
C LEU A 562 -33.43 19.15 25.21
N TYR A 563 -33.58 20.01 24.21
CA TYR A 563 -32.51 20.87 23.71
C TYR A 563 -33.03 22.31 23.53
N GLU A 564 -32.14 23.26 23.76
CA GLU A 564 -32.35 24.68 23.52
C GLU A 564 -31.41 25.15 22.43
N LYS A 565 -31.96 25.98 21.54
CA LYS A 565 -31.24 26.61 20.44
C LYS A 565 -30.77 28.00 20.88
N LEU A 566 -29.46 28.19 20.95
CA LEU A 566 -28.82 29.42 21.40
C LEU A 566 -28.31 30.23 20.20
N PRO A 567 -28.69 31.53 20.07
CA PRO A 567 -28.06 32.42 19.12
C PRO A 567 -26.63 32.74 19.59
N GLU A 568 -25.67 32.68 18.67
CA GLU A 568 -24.27 32.98 18.96
C GLU A 568 -24.12 34.48 19.26
N ARG A 569 -24.06 34.85 20.55
CA ARG A 569 -23.73 36.21 21.00
C ARG A 569 -22.32 36.16 21.60
N TYR A 570 -21.37 36.80 20.92
CA TYR A 570 -19.97 37.00 21.32
C TYR A 570 -19.01 35.80 21.18
N VAL A 571 -18.56 35.54 19.95
CA VAL A 571 -17.19 35.04 19.72
C VAL A 571 -16.52 35.96 18.70
N ALA A 572 -15.42 36.60 19.12
CA ALA A 572 -14.66 37.53 18.30
C ALA A 572 -13.72 36.77 17.36
N SER A 573 -14.21 36.26 16.22
CA SER A 573 -13.38 35.92 15.05
C SER A 573 -14.25 35.63 13.80
N GLY A 574 -14.38 36.61 12.91
CA GLY A 574 -14.42 36.56 11.44
C GLY A 574 -15.17 35.51 10.59
N VAL A 575 -15.63 34.36 11.10
CA VAL A 575 -16.30 33.33 10.27
C VAL A 575 -17.66 33.02 10.88
N SER A 576 -18.72 33.59 10.29
CA SER A 576 -20.09 33.35 10.72
C SER A 576 -20.53 31.94 10.32
N THR A 577 -20.54 31.00 11.27
CA THR A 577 -21.22 29.71 11.09
C THR A 577 -21.97 29.29 12.34
N GLY A 578 -23.28 29.57 12.34
CA GLY A 578 -24.24 28.62 12.87
C GLY A 578 -24.74 28.84 14.30
N LEU A 579 -25.89 28.25 14.55
CA LEU A 579 -26.58 28.20 15.83
C LEU A 579 -25.85 27.22 16.76
N THR A 580 -25.85 27.47 18.07
CA THR A 580 -25.32 26.52 19.07
C THR A 580 -26.48 25.83 19.76
N TYR A 581 -26.33 24.55 20.09
CA TYR A 581 -27.32 23.78 20.83
C TYR A 581 -26.85 23.51 22.26
N ALA A 582 -27.77 23.53 23.23
CA ALA A 582 -27.51 23.16 24.61
C ALA A 582 -28.56 22.16 25.10
N ASN A 583 -28.15 21.10 25.81
CA ASN A 583 -29.12 20.16 26.38
C ASN A 583 -29.71 20.71 27.70
N LEU A 584 -31.03 20.60 27.84
CA LEU A 584 -31.80 21.11 28.98
C LEU A 584 -31.90 20.12 30.14
N ARG A 585 -31.49 18.87 29.93
CA ARG A 585 -31.54 17.78 30.92
C ARG A 585 -30.27 16.95 30.85
N SER A 586 -29.92 16.30 31.96
CA SER A 586 -28.88 15.27 31.93
C SER A 586 -29.39 14.06 31.13
N LEU A 587 -28.60 13.64 30.14
CA LEU A 587 -28.94 12.55 29.21
C LEU A 587 -27.94 11.41 29.40
N LYS A 588 -28.42 10.19 29.63
CA LYS A 588 -27.56 9.00 29.57
C LYS A 588 -27.48 8.56 28.12
N LEU A 589 -26.29 8.62 27.54
CA LEU A 589 -26.02 8.31 26.14
C LEU A 589 -25.82 6.81 25.94
N PRO A 590 -26.10 6.28 24.75
CA PRO A 590 -25.67 4.94 24.34
C PRO A 590 -24.16 4.76 24.59
N GLY A 591 -23.78 3.65 25.23
CA GLY A 591 -22.45 3.42 25.81
C GLY A 591 -22.35 3.78 27.30
N GLY A 592 -23.43 4.25 27.92
CA GLY A 592 -23.55 4.39 29.38
C GLY A 592 -23.06 5.73 29.95
N SER A 593 -22.29 6.52 29.21
CA SER A 593 -21.82 7.84 29.66
C SER A 593 -22.98 8.84 29.83
N THR A 594 -22.84 9.80 30.75
CA THR A 594 -23.88 10.80 31.01
C THR A 594 -23.46 12.17 30.48
N LEU A 595 -24.23 12.73 29.55
CA LEU A 595 -24.10 14.10 29.08
C LEU A 595 -24.63 15.05 30.18
N PRO A 596 -23.77 15.91 30.77
CA PRO A 596 -24.20 16.86 31.80
C PRO A 596 -25.19 17.88 31.23
N ILE A 597 -26.02 18.48 32.09
CA ILE A 597 -26.92 19.57 31.68
C ILE A 597 -26.11 20.77 31.15
N LYS A 598 -26.64 21.47 30.13
CA LYS A 598 -26.02 22.64 29.48
C LYS A 598 -24.69 22.35 28.78
N SER A 599 -24.41 21.10 28.42
CA SER A 599 -23.37 20.77 27.45
C SER A 599 -23.68 21.43 26.11
N LEU A 600 -22.65 21.95 25.47
CA LEU A 600 -22.76 22.65 24.19
C LEU A 600 -22.48 21.71 23.03
N GLY A 601 -23.28 21.84 21.98
CA GLY A 601 -23.15 21.12 20.73
C GLY A 601 -23.21 22.05 19.53
N ARG A 602 -22.48 21.70 18.48
CA ARG A 602 -22.50 22.42 17.20
C ARG A 602 -23.27 21.60 16.15
N PRO A 603 -24.08 22.23 15.29
CA PRO A 603 -24.73 21.53 14.20
C PRO A 603 -23.70 21.14 13.12
N LEU A 604 -23.86 19.95 12.53
CA LEU A 604 -23.05 19.46 11.41
C LEU A 604 -23.73 19.71 10.05
N ASN A 605 -25.06 19.82 10.04
CA ASN A 605 -25.85 20.12 8.85
C ASN A 605 -26.54 21.50 8.99
N GLY A 606 -26.97 22.06 7.86
CA GLY A 606 -27.79 23.27 7.84
C GLY A 606 -29.10 23.05 8.59
N ASP A 607 -29.55 24.06 9.33
CA ASP A 607 -30.70 24.02 10.24
C ASP A 607 -32.07 24.12 9.53
N THR A 608 -32.12 23.83 8.23
CA THR A 608 -33.33 23.97 7.40
C THR A 608 -34.15 22.69 7.27
N GLY A 609 -33.75 21.60 7.93
CA GLY A 609 -34.40 20.28 7.86
C GLY A 609 -35.25 19.90 9.08
N ASP A 610 -36.00 18.81 8.97
CA ASP A 610 -36.76 18.21 10.08
C ASP A 610 -35.86 17.59 11.17
N PHE A 611 -34.60 17.34 10.83
CA PHE A 611 -33.57 16.77 11.68
C PHE A 611 -32.30 17.60 11.66
N VAL A 612 -31.67 17.74 12.83
CA VAL A 612 -30.39 18.43 13.00
C VAL A 612 -29.39 17.45 13.62
N ALA A 613 -28.26 17.24 12.95
CA ALA A 613 -27.14 16.48 13.49
C ALA A 613 -26.31 17.40 14.38
N ILE A 614 -26.23 17.08 15.67
CA ILE A 614 -25.52 17.88 16.68
C ILE A 614 -24.29 17.11 17.15
N LEU A 615 -23.12 17.73 17.04
CA LEU A 615 -21.86 17.27 17.61
C LEU A 615 -21.68 17.86 19.00
N TRP A 616 -21.81 17.03 20.03
CA TRP A 616 -21.55 17.39 21.42
C TRP A 616 -20.06 17.32 21.74
N LYS A 617 -19.55 18.31 22.48
CA LYS A 617 -18.23 18.23 23.10
C LYS A 617 -18.33 17.41 24.38
N HIS A 618 -18.21 16.09 24.26
CA HIS A 618 -18.40 15.13 25.33
C HIS A 618 -17.40 13.99 25.24
N GLU A 619 -16.68 13.74 26.32
CA GLU A 619 -15.70 12.66 26.41
C GLU A 619 -16.38 11.34 26.79
N HIS A 620 -16.11 10.28 26.03
CA HIS A 620 -16.69 8.97 26.25
C HIS A 620 -15.81 7.85 25.66
N SER A 621 -16.10 6.61 26.05
CA SER A 621 -15.40 5.44 25.52
C SER A 621 -16.11 4.83 24.31
N GLY A 622 -15.43 4.78 23.17
CA GLY A 622 -15.92 4.10 21.97
C GLY A 622 -16.11 2.60 22.18
N TRP A 623 -15.26 1.97 23.01
CA TRP A 623 -15.40 0.56 23.39
C TRP A 623 -16.76 0.27 24.06
N LYS A 624 -17.22 1.17 24.94
CA LYS A 624 -18.53 1.04 25.57
C LYS A 624 -19.69 1.22 24.59
N VAL A 625 -19.51 2.09 23.58
CA VAL A 625 -20.50 2.23 22.51
C VAL A 625 -20.54 0.99 21.62
N LEU A 626 -19.42 0.31 21.38
CA LEU A 626 -19.44 -1.00 20.72
C LEU A 626 -20.20 -2.04 21.53
N LEU A 627 -20.00 -2.08 22.85
CA LEU A 627 -20.74 -2.98 23.73
C LEU A 627 -22.26 -2.73 23.64
N GLU A 628 -22.66 -1.48 23.59
CA GLU A 628 -24.05 -1.06 23.39
C GLU A 628 -24.60 -1.57 22.05
N ILE A 629 -23.87 -1.36 20.95
CA ILE A 629 -24.24 -1.82 19.60
C ILE A 629 -24.41 -3.35 19.55
N LEU A 630 -23.44 -4.10 20.10
CA LEU A 630 -23.48 -5.57 20.13
C LEU A 630 -24.64 -6.10 21.00
N THR A 631 -24.89 -5.46 22.14
CA THR A 631 -25.99 -5.82 23.05
C THR A 631 -27.35 -5.55 22.41
N ASP A 632 -27.52 -4.38 21.79
CA ASP A 632 -28.75 -4.00 21.09
C ASP A 632 -29.04 -4.95 19.93
N TYR A 633 -28.03 -5.29 19.11
CA TYR A 633 -28.16 -6.25 18.02
C TYR A 633 -28.67 -7.62 18.49
N VAL A 634 -28.07 -8.16 19.56
CA VAL A 634 -28.51 -9.41 20.19
C VAL A 634 -29.96 -9.32 20.68
N ASN A 635 -30.33 -8.21 21.32
CA ASN A 635 -31.68 -8.01 21.85
C ASN A 635 -32.73 -7.93 20.73
N ARG A 636 -32.46 -7.16 19.66
CA ARG A 636 -33.32 -7.08 18.48
C ARG A 636 -33.50 -8.45 17.84
N ARG A 637 -32.41 -9.21 17.60
CA ARG A 637 -32.50 -10.55 17.00
C ARG A 637 -33.26 -11.57 17.86
N ARG A 638 -33.21 -11.45 19.19
CA ARG A 638 -34.04 -12.26 20.10
C ARG A 638 -35.53 -11.96 19.91
N LEU A 639 -35.90 -10.68 19.79
CA LEU A 639 -37.29 -10.24 19.56
C LEU A 639 -37.83 -10.67 18.20
N TYR A 640 -37.00 -10.70 17.14
CA TYR A 640 -37.43 -11.20 15.82
C TYR A 640 -37.54 -12.73 15.72
N SER A 641 -36.77 -13.50 16.52
CA SER A 641 -36.83 -14.97 16.51
C SER A 641 -37.88 -15.58 17.45
N GLY A 642 -38.42 -14.80 18.40
CA GLY A 642 -39.44 -15.25 19.35
C GLY A 642 -40.64 -14.32 19.30
N GLY A 643 -41.80 -14.83 18.87
CA GLY A 643 -43.04 -14.07 18.68
C GLY A 643 -43.70 -13.56 19.97
N SER A 644 -42.98 -12.81 20.82
CA SER A 644 -43.55 -12.12 21.96
C SER A 644 -43.02 -10.69 22.03
N SER A 645 -43.87 -9.72 21.65
CA SER A 645 -43.64 -8.31 21.96
C SER A 645 -43.76 -8.11 23.47
N HIS A 646 -42.64 -8.11 24.19
CA HIS A 646 -42.59 -7.55 25.53
C HIS A 646 -42.36 -6.05 25.42
N HIS A 647 -43.42 -5.27 25.63
CA HIS A 647 -43.32 -3.85 25.90
C HIS A 647 -42.65 -3.66 27.27
N ASP A 648 -41.51 -2.98 27.30
CA ASP A 648 -40.84 -2.55 28.52
C ASP A 648 -41.73 -1.56 29.29
N VAL A 649 -42.25 -1.99 30.44
CA VAL A 649 -42.99 -1.12 31.37
C VAL A 649 -42.00 -0.57 32.39
N SER A 650 -41.51 0.66 32.16
CA SER A 650 -40.67 1.37 33.13
C SER A 650 -41.49 1.91 34.30
N PHE A 651 -41.39 1.29 35.48
CA PHE A 651 -41.93 1.83 36.74
C PHE A 651 -40.94 2.83 37.37
N GLY A 652 -41.25 4.14 37.28
CA GLY A 652 -40.44 5.18 37.91
C GLY A 652 -40.83 5.43 39.38
N LYS A 653 -39.87 5.28 40.31
CA LYS A 653 -39.95 5.90 41.64
C LYS A 653 -39.85 7.43 41.50
N ARG A 654 -40.80 8.16 42.12
CA ARG A 654 -40.77 9.63 42.28
C ARG A 654 -39.67 10.02 43.26
N GLY A 655 -38.72 10.88 42.86
CA GLY A 655 -37.80 11.48 43.83
C GLY A 655 -36.66 12.31 43.25
N ASP A 656 -35.92 11.79 42.27
CA ASP A 656 -34.67 12.42 41.79
C ASP A 656 -34.76 12.99 40.37
N PRO A 657 -33.91 13.98 39.99
CA PRO A 657 -33.81 14.45 38.62
C PRO A 657 -33.55 13.25 37.70
N LYS A 658 -34.59 12.84 36.97
CA LYS A 658 -34.61 11.62 36.17
C LYS A 658 -33.67 11.81 34.97
N VAL A 659 -32.47 11.23 35.05
CA VAL A 659 -31.55 11.15 33.90
C VAL A 659 -32.31 10.45 32.78
N THR A 660 -32.46 11.12 31.63
CA THR A 660 -33.19 10.57 30.49
C THR A 660 -32.22 9.72 29.69
N ALA A 661 -32.46 8.41 29.62
CA ALA A 661 -31.62 7.51 28.83
C ALA A 661 -32.06 7.53 27.36
N LEU A 662 -31.10 7.76 26.47
CA LEU A 662 -31.29 7.70 25.02
C LEU A 662 -30.80 6.34 24.52
N LYS A 663 -31.59 5.69 23.67
CA LYS A 663 -31.23 4.48 22.95
C LYS A 663 -30.55 4.82 21.62
N LEU A 664 -29.99 3.82 20.94
CA LEU A 664 -29.40 3.98 19.61
C LEU A 664 -30.41 4.52 18.57
N GLU A 665 -31.68 4.13 18.68
CA GLU A 665 -32.78 4.65 17.84
C GLU A 665 -33.05 6.14 18.08
N ASP A 666 -32.97 6.61 19.33
CA ASP A 666 -33.27 8.00 19.70
C ASP A 666 -32.23 8.99 19.14
N ILE A 667 -31.00 8.52 18.90
CA ILE A 667 -29.92 9.33 18.32
C ILE A 667 -29.75 9.12 16.80
N HIS A 668 -30.63 8.31 16.20
CA HIS A 668 -30.64 7.87 14.80
C HIS A 668 -29.31 7.29 14.32
N VAL A 669 -28.76 6.33 15.06
CA VAL A 669 -27.64 5.53 14.53
C VAL A 669 -28.09 4.84 13.24
N GLU A 670 -27.29 4.97 12.18
CA GLU A 670 -27.50 4.34 10.88
C GLU A 670 -27.30 2.83 11.00
N MET A 671 -28.37 2.13 11.40
CA MET A 671 -28.45 0.69 11.49
C MET A 671 -29.84 0.23 11.05
N ASP A 672 -29.88 -0.88 10.33
CA ASP A 672 -31.13 -1.48 9.90
C ASP A 672 -32.04 -1.84 11.10
N PRO A 673 -33.38 -1.76 10.93
CA PRO A 673 -34.33 -2.14 11.99
C PRO A 673 -34.17 -3.60 12.46
N ALA A 674 -33.63 -4.48 11.62
CA ALA A 674 -33.32 -5.88 11.94
C ALA A 674 -31.94 -6.10 12.59
N GLY A 675 -31.14 -5.03 12.71
CA GLY A 675 -29.72 -5.07 13.05
C GLY A 675 -28.85 -5.15 11.79
N ASP A 676 -27.90 -4.22 11.67
CA ASP A 676 -26.94 -4.14 10.56
C ASP A 676 -25.77 -5.10 10.79
N GLU A 677 -25.71 -6.21 10.03
CA GLU A 677 -24.66 -7.22 10.17
C GLU A 677 -23.26 -6.67 9.86
N ASP A 678 -23.15 -5.73 8.93
CA ASP A 678 -21.85 -5.18 8.54
C ASP A 678 -21.24 -4.37 9.69
N VAL A 679 -22.06 -3.57 10.40
CA VAL A 679 -21.60 -2.84 11.59
C VAL A 679 -21.09 -3.80 12.67
N ILE A 680 -21.74 -4.96 12.83
CA ILE A 680 -21.32 -5.98 13.81
C ILE A 680 -20.01 -6.63 13.37
N ILE A 681 -19.84 -6.92 12.08
CA ILE A 681 -18.59 -7.45 11.52
C ILE A 681 -17.45 -6.44 11.74
N ASP A 682 -17.66 -5.16 11.40
CA ASP A 682 -16.67 -4.10 11.59
C ASP A 682 -16.30 -3.93 13.08
N ALA A 683 -17.27 -4.01 13.98
CA ALA A 683 -17.04 -3.93 15.42
C ALA A 683 -16.22 -5.11 15.96
N LEU A 684 -16.58 -6.34 15.58
CA LEU A 684 -15.85 -7.54 16.00
C LEU A 684 -14.45 -7.59 15.37
N ASP A 685 -14.30 -7.16 14.11
CA ASP A 685 -12.99 -7.12 13.46
C ASP A 685 -12.08 -6.07 14.09
N LEU A 686 -12.60 -4.90 14.52
CA LEU A 686 -11.82 -3.93 15.31
C LEU A 686 -11.29 -4.54 16.60
N ILE A 687 -12.16 -5.17 17.39
CA ILE A 687 -11.79 -5.83 18.65
C ILE A 687 -10.72 -6.88 18.39
N ARG A 688 -10.92 -7.74 17.39
CA ARG A 688 -9.98 -8.77 16.99
C ARG A 688 -8.64 -8.17 16.56
N GLY A 689 -8.65 -7.18 15.67
CA GLY A 689 -7.45 -6.56 15.12
C GLY A 689 -6.55 -5.94 16.17
N VAL A 690 -7.13 -5.39 17.24
CA VAL A 690 -6.39 -4.79 18.36
C VAL A 690 -5.95 -5.84 19.39
N ALA A 691 -6.78 -6.86 19.67
CA ALA A 691 -6.51 -7.86 20.70
C ALA A 691 -5.68 -9.07 20.23
N HIS A 692 -5.70 -9.39 18.93
CA HIS A 692 -5.08 -10.60 18.39
C HIS A 692 -3.57 -10.61 18.66
N ASP A 693 -3.05 -11.69 19.22
CA ASP A 693 -1.64 -11.85 19.65
C ASP A 693 -1.09 -10.75 20.59
N ASN A 694 -1.96 -9.94 21.20
CA ASN A 694 -1.59 -8.90 22.15
C ASN A 694 -2.39 -9.07 23.47
N PRO A 695 -1.89 -9.90 24.41
CA PRO A 695 -2.64 -10.25 25.62
C PRO A 695 -2.83 -9.07 26.58
N GLU A 696 -1.88 -8.12 26.62
CA GLU A 696 -1.95 -6.95 27.50
C GLU A 696 -3.12 -6.05 27.10
N ILE A 697 -3.19 -5.67 25.82
CA ILE A 697 -4.30 -4.85 25.31
C ILE A 697 -5.63 -5.61 25.37
N ALA A 698 -5.63 -6.92 25.14
CA ALA A 698 -6.85 -7.73 25.28
C ALA A 698 -7.43 -7.67 26.70
N GLU A 699 -6.58 -7.68 27.73
CA GLU A 699 -6.99 -7.52 29.13
C GLU A 699 -7.50 -6.10 29.43
N GLU A 700 -6.86 -5.07 28.87
CA GLU A 700 -7.32 -3.70 28.99
C GLU A 700 -8.70 -3.49 28.33
N ILE A 701 -8.92 -4.03 27.12
CA ILE A 701 -10.21 -3.98 26.43
C ILE A 701 -11.30 -4.62 27.29
N LEU A 702 -11.07 -5.82 27.82
CA LEU A 702 -12.03 -6.49 28.70
C LEU A 702 -12.33 -5.66 29.94
N THR A 703 -11.29 -5.12 30.57
CA THR A 703 -11.44 -4.27 31.75
C THR A 703 -12.29 -3.03 31.44
N VAL A 704 -12.07 -2.36 30.31
CA VAL A 704 -12.87 -1.20 29.89
C VAL A 704 -14.32 -1.59 29.59
N LEU A 705 -14.55 -2.72 28.93
CA LEU A 705 -15.89 -3.18 28.58
C LEU A 705 -16.69 -3.61 29.81
N GLU A 706 -16.05 -4.17 30.83
CA GLU A 706 -16.71 -4.69 32.04
C GLU A 706 -16.83 -3.65 33.16
N SER A 707 -15.93 -2.66 33.24
CA SER A 707 -15.92 -1.64 34.29
C SER A 707 -16.90 -0.49 34.07
N GLY A 708 -17.35 0.18 35.13
CA GLY A 708 -18.20 1.38 35.03
C GLY A 708 -19.69 1.10 34.82
N ASP A 709 -20.43 2.14 34.40
CA ASP A 709 -21.88 2.07 34.24
C ASP A 709 -22.29 1.11 33.11
N HIS A 710 -23.40 0.41 33.32
CA HIS A 710 -23.99 -0.47 32.30
C HIS A 710 -24.51 0.33 31.09
N VAL A 711 -24.39 -0.29 29.92
CA VAL A 711 -24.96 0.16 28.64
C VAL A 711 -26.47 0.33 28.74
N VAL A 712 -27.05 1.23 27.94
CA VAL A 712 -28.48 1.58 27.97
C VAL A 712 -29.34 0.42 27.47
N ALA A 713 -28.87 -0.35 26.49
CA ALA A 713 -29.53 -1.53 25.94
C ALA A 713 -29.66 -2.70 26.94
N HIS A 714 -28.99 -2.64 28.09
CA HIS A 714 -29.16 -3.64 29.14
C HIS A 714 -30.43 -3.35 29.97
N SER A 715 -31.55 -4.00 29.61
CA SER A 715 -32.86 -3.75 30.23
C SER A 715 -33.24 -4.73 31.36
N THR A 716 -32.47 -5.79 31.61
CA THR A 716 -32.84 -6.82 32.61
C THR A 716 -32.48 -6.41 34.04
N THR A 717 -33.47 -6.45 34.94
CA THR A 717 -33.36 -6.06 36.36
C THR A 717 -32.68 -7.09 37.27
N GLU A 718 -32.39 -8.32 36.80
CA GLU A 718 -31.95 -9.43 37.68
C GLU A 718 -30.67 -10.18 37.21
N SER A 719 -30.01 -9.76 36.12
CA SER A 719 -28.76 -10.39 35.65
C SER A 719 -27.65 -9.39 35.41
N THR A 720 -26.40 -9.79 35.72
CA THR A 720 -25.19 -9.13 35.24
C THR A 720 -25.25 -8.97 33.72
N PRO A 721 -24.81 -7.84 33.14
CA PRO A 721 -24.76 -7.68 31.70
C PRO A 721 -23.92 -8.79 31.05
N PRO A 722 -24.29 -9.26 29.86
CA PRO A 722 -23.48 -10.24 29.16
C PRO A 722 -22.11 -9.64 28.85
N ASP A 723 -21.04 -10.35 29.21
CA ASP A 723 -19.68 -9.97 28.87
C ASP A 723 -19.42 -10.08 27.35
N LEU A 724 -18.30 -9.53 26.87
CA LEU A 724 -17.97 -9.55 25.44
C LEU A 724 -17.88 -10.97 24.87
N VAL A 725 -17.37 -11.94 25.65
CA VAL A 725 -17.26 -13.34 25.23
C VAL A 725 -18.65 -13.95 25.06
N GLN A 726 -19.56 -13.68 25.99
CA GLN A 726 -20.95 -14.13 25.94
C GLN A 726 -21.69 -13.51 24.75
N LEU A 727 -21.56 -12.20 24.52
CA LEU A 727 -22.15 -11.53 23.37
C LEU A 727 -21.64 -12.11 22.05
N THR A 728 -20.33 -12.25 21.90
CA THR A 728 -19.74 -12.80 20.67
C THR A 728 -20.16 -14.25 20.45
N THR A 729 -20.20 -15.06 21.52
CA THR A 729 -20.71 -16.44 21.47
C THR A 729 -22.18 -16.48 21.05
N MET A 730 -23.01 -15.56 21.53
CA MET A 730 -24.43 -15.51 21.16
C MET A 730 -24.64 -15.06 19.70
N ILE A 731 -23.76 -14.20 19.19
CA ILE A 731 -23.72 -13.80 17.78
C ILE A 731 -23.31 -14.99 16.90
N LEU A 732 -22.25 -15.74 17.27
CA LEU A 732 -21.71 -16.86 16.49
C LEU A 732 -22.46 -18.20 16.62
N LYS A 733 -23.14 -18.47 17.74
CA LYS A 733 -23.83 -19.76 17.98
C LYS A 733 -24.98 -20.07 17.02
N ARG A 734 -25.41 -19.13 16.17
CA ARG A 734 -26.49 -19.36 15.20
C ARG A 734 -26.04 -19.53 13.75
N PRO A 735 -24.98 -18.85 13.25
CA PRO A 735 -24.35 -19.22 11.98
C PRO A 735 -23.68 -20.61 12.00
N CYS A 736 -23.06 -21.00 13.12
CA CYS A 736 -22.18 -22.19 13.20
C CYS A 736 -22.88 -23.54 13.44
N LEU A 737 -24.22 -23.63 13.40
CA LEU A 737 -24.90 -24.95 13.40
C LEU A 737 -24.62 -25.79 12.13
N ALA A 738 -23.78 -25.29 11.21
CA ALA A 738 -23.29 -26.04 10.05
C ALA A 738 -21.95 -26.81 10.29
N HIS A 739 -21.03 -26.38 11.17
CA HIS A 739 -19.74 -27.09 11.39
C HIS A 739 -19.29 -27.08 12.87
N HIS A 740 -18.96 -28.26 13.38
CA HIS A 740 -18.63 -28.55 14.79
C HIS A 740 -17.37 -27.81 15.28
N LEU A 741 -17.55 -26.80 16.14
CA LEU A 741 -16.52 -26.28 17.05
C LEU A 741 -16.95 -26.56 18.50
N ASN A 742 -16.08 -27.21 19.28
CA ASN A 742 -16.36 -27.64 20.64
C ASN A 742 -16.14 -26.48 21.64
N ILE A 743 -17.16 -25.62 21.78
CA ILE A 743 -17.13 -24.34 22.51
C ILE A 743 -16.99 -24.51 24.04
N GLU A 744 -17.24 -25.70 24.60
CA GLU A 744 -17.25 -25.90 26.06
C GLU A 744 -15.86 -25.73 26.71
N HIS A 745 -14.78 -26.03 25.98
CA HIS A 745 -13.41 -25.94 26.50
C HIS A 745 -12.90 -24.49 26.67
N LEU A 746 -13.51 -23.53 25.94
CA LEU A 746 -13.18 -22.10 26.01
C LEU A 746 -13.72 -21.44 27.29
N LEU A 747 -14.77 -22.00 27.91
CA LEU A 747 -15.40 -21.45 29.12
C LEU A 747 -14.63 -21.77 30.42
N GLU A 748 -13.54 -22.55 30.34
CA GLU A 748 -12.72 -22.92 31.51
C GLU A 748 -11.42 -22.10 31.65
N LEU A 749 -11.03 -21.34 30.61
CA LEU A 749 -9.81 -20.51 30.65
C LEU A 749 -10.03 -19.19 31.44
N PRO A 750 -8.98 -18.49 31.90
CA PRO A 750 -9.10 -17.10 32.37
C PRO A 750 -9.60 -16.16 31.26
N SER A 751 -10.41 -15.15 31.57
CA SER A 751 -11.10 -14.26 30.60
C SER A 751 -10.16 -13.67 29.53
N SER A 752 -8.95 -13.24 29.92
CA SER A 752 -7.93 -12.70 29.01
C SER A 752 -7.38 -13.73 28.02
N ARG A 753 -7.25 -15.00 28.45
CA ARG A 753 -6.90 -16.11 27.55
C ARG A 753 -8.08 -16.56 26.70
N ARG A 754 -9.33 -16.40 27.16
CA ARG A 754 -10.52 -16.74 26.37
C ARG A 754 -10.60 -15.92 25.10
N LEU A 755 -10.43 -14.60 25.15
CA LEU A 755 -10.56 -13.74 23.98
C LEU A 755 -9.50 -14.04 22.92
N SER A 756 -8.23 -14.15 23.36
CA SER A 756 -7.10 -14.44 22.47
C SER A 756 -7.20 -15.84 21.84
N VAL A 757 -7.63 -16.86 22.61
CA VAL A 757 -7.84 -18.22 22.09
C VAL A 757 -9.10 -18.30 21.23
N PHE A 758 -10.17 -17.59 21.57
CA PHE A 758 -11.41 -17.52 20.81
C PHE A 758 -11.20 -16.90 19.42
N PHE A 759 -10.48 -15.77 19.33
CA PHE A 759 -10.12 -15.15 18.05
C PHE A 759 -8.97 -15.85 17.30
N ARG A 760 -8.32 -16.84 17.91
CA ARG A 760 -7.43 -17.78 17.20
C ARG A 760 -8.17 -19.01 16.68
N LEU A 761 -9.33 -19.33 17.24
CA LEU A 761 -10.17 -20.48 16.86
C LEU A 761 -11.30 -20.11 15.89
N CYS A 762 -11.73 -18.85 15.89
CA CYS A 762 -12.58 -18.23 14.87
C CYS A 762 -11.69 -17.56 13.84
#